data_AF-A0A9J7LDM8-F1
#
_entry.id   AF-A0A9J7LDM8-F1
#
_cell.length_a   1.000
_cell.length_b   1.000
_cell.length_c   1.000
_cell.angle_alpha   90.00
_cell.angle_beta   90.00
_cell.angle_gamma   90.00
#
_symmetry.space_group_name_H-M   'P 1'
#
loop_
_entity.id
_entity.type
_entity.pdbx_description
1 polymer ?
#
loop_
_entity_poly.entity_id
_entity_poly.type
_entity_poly.pdbx_seq_one_letter_code
_entity_poly.pdbx_strand_id
1 'polypeptide(L)'
;MTWFLVPGKKLKDHLNFHFKILFLESILLSWIRAEDKEICLPPLGCFSTAEPFSHLPLPYRREDVNTRFHLRTRENPYEDHELRAGDVAALQKSNYVSNVTTYFGIHGFSGFDPHVPWREEFFERLLNRENANVIFVSWIEGSLTGLNPAQAAANVRVSAAELAYFCKWLQNITGVSLQSFHIVGFSFGAQIAGLAGAQLPGLGRITGLDPAAMYFAESPPEARLDPTDAEFVDIIHTDAEMLGGMGPSGMSPVGHVDFYPNGGTNQPGCESFLGDLLTFCDHRKSIYYFYGSLDSQNPPLRSYRCDSHERFLAGTCMSCRANRCRSIGIDATRVPRKKHVKMYLHTTAEEPYRVYHYSVRIHFRRGRGSGYHRRHEGRREGRLFVTLHGKNGTSQELPLNSGEPVTMVPGHHVRFLVTSHDRLGRLHSVTFRWDDSESASQNDGFSLWDLWGKRRKRDLRGDDAVFEAFVRKYGDVIADVTSGDEARMRKYTRPRGVKRNDSNKLMALQAVLQVYHPFISLKLQDKGGIWNTTSKIDDSVDGTTRHDDVMHINGSKGGNKHHSRRHGEDGALLKTTPRRRHRRSESDVMHVRKIRVKSGESQESLHFCADGREHRIPQIRKGECVRFSRCEG
;
A
#
# COMPACT_ATOMS: atom_id res chain seq x y z
N MET A 1 38.13 61.09 10.60
CA MET A 1 37.79 61.88 11.80
C MET A 1 37.32 60.92 12.88
N THR A 2 37.94 60.97 14.05
CA THR A 2 37.50 60.26 15.26
C THR A 2 36.29 60.95 15.87
N TRP A 3 35.27 60.18 16.29
CA TRP A 3 34.24 60.65 17.21
C TRP A 3 33.94 59.59 18.27
N PHE A 4 33.75 60.06 19.50
CA PHE A 4 33.64 59.25 20.71
C PHE A 4 32.28 58.55 20.83
N LEU A 5 32.28 57.41 21.54
CA LEU A 5 31.07 56.73 21.98
C LEU A 5 30.38 57.55 23.08
N VAL A 6 29.09 57.86 22.87
CA VAL A 6 28.16 58.27 23.93
C VAL A 6 27.03 57.22 23.99
N PRO A 7 26.84 56.49 25.11
CA PRO A 7 25.84 55.44 25.19
C PRO A 7 24.46 56.00 25.57
N GLY A 8 23.50 56.02 24.64
CA GLY A 8 22.14 56.47 24.95
C GLY A 8 21.12 56.33 23.82
N LYS A 9 20.29 55.28 23.90
CA LYS A 9 18.96 55.14 23.25
C LYS A 9 18.78 55.76 21.85
N LYS A 10 19.11 54.99 20.78
CA LYS A 10 18.31 54.96 19.51
C LYS A 10 18.57 53.82 18.53
N LEU A 11 19.37 52.81 18.90
CA LEU A 11 19.65 51.66 18.01
C LEU A 11 18.39 50.81 17.70
N LYS A 12 17.46 50.69 18.66
CA LYS A 12 16.26 49.83 18.54
C LYS A 12 15.24 50.32 17.52
N ASP A 13 15.11 51.63 17.34
CA ASP A 13 14.11 52.23 16.44
C ASP A 13 14.57 52.18 14.98
N HIS A 14 15.87 52.39 14.73
CA HIS A 14 16.46 52.20 13.39
C HIS A 14 16.45 50.73 12.95
N LEU A 15 16.73 49.79 13.85
CA LEU A 15 16.61 48.35 13.55
C LEU A 15 15.17 47.95 13.21
N ASN A 16 14.17 48.44 13.95
CA ASN A 16 12.76 48.18 13.64
C ASN A 16 12.30 48.80 12.31
N PHE A 17 12.82 49.97 11.93
CA PHE A 17 12.50 50.60 10.65
C PHE A 17 13.11 49.82 9.47
N HIS A 18 14.38 49.41 9.56
CA HIS A 18 14.99 48.55 8.55
C HIS A 18 14.38 47.14 8.51
N PHE A 19 13.99 46.53 9.64
CA PHE A 19 13.27 45.25 9.62
C PHE A 19 11.92 45.36 8.91
N LYS A 20 11.19 46.47 9.09
CA LYS A 20 9.92 46.70 8.37
C LYS A 20 10.13 46.96 6.88
N ILE A 21 11.19 47.67 6.49
CA ILE A 21 11.53 47.84 5.06
C ILE A 21 11.94 46.50 4.45
N LEU A 22 12.85 45.75 5.07
CA LEU A 22 13.28 44.43 4.57
C LEU A 22 12.15 43.39 4.55
N PHE A 23 11.16 43.50 5.45
CA PHE A 23 9.95 42.67 5.44
C PHE A 23 8.94 43.11 4.37
N LEU A 24 8.81 44.42 4.11
CA LEU A 24 8.01 44.92 3.00
C LEU A 24 8.68 44.64 1.65
N GLU A 25 10.00 44.68 1.56
CA GLU A 25 10.78 44.29 0.40
C GLU A 25 10.77 42.78 0.20
N SER A 26 10.80 41.94 1.24
CA SER A 26 10.63 40.49 1.08
C SER A 26 9.21 40.13 0.65
N ILE A 27 8.19 40.87 1.10
CA ILE A 27 6.84 40.79 0.55
C ILE A 27 6.82 41.29 -0.91
N LEU A 28 7.43 42.44 -1.24
CA LEU A 28 7.45 42.95 -2.61
C LEU A 28 8.18 42.01 -3.59
N LEU A 29 9.28 41.40 -3.15
CA LEU A 29 10.03 40.37 -3.87
C LEU A 29 9.25 39.05 -3.97
N SER A 30 8.44 38.71 -2.95
CA SER A 30 7.45 37.62 -3.02
C SER A 30 6.26 37.93 -3.96
N TRP A 31 6.08 39.19 -4.36
CA TRP A 31 5.07 39.64 -5.33
C TRP A 31 5.67 39.98 -6.70
N ILE A 32 6.98 39.82 -6.90
CA ILE A 32 7.54 39.59 -8.23
C ILE A 32 7.08 38.19 -8.64
N ARG A 33 5.96 38.12 -9.37
CA ARG A 33 5.65 36.96 -10.21
C ARG A 33 6.89 36.72 -11.07
N ALA A 34 7.53 35.57 -10.91
CA ALA A 34 8.42 35.07 -11.93
C ALA A 34 7.62 35.02 -13.23
N GLU A 35 8.15 35.58 -14.32
CA GLU A 35 7.44 35.57 -15.60
C GLU A 35 7.11 34.13 -15.99
N ASP A 36 5.84 33.88 -16.32
CA ASP A 36 5.38 32.57 -16.75
C ASP A 36 6.18 32.15 -17.98
N LYS A 37 6.95 31.06 -17.83
CA LYS A 37 7.76 30.54 -18.93
C LYS A 37 6.89 29.66 -19.79
N GLU A 38 7.10 29.68 -21.10
CA GLU A 38 6.38 28.86 -22.06
C GLU A 38 7.34 28.20 -23.05
N ILE A 39 7.01 26.98 -23.47
CA ILE A 39 7.64 26.31 -24.61
C ILE A 39 6.55 25.83 -25.59
N CYS A 40 6.62 26.25 -26.84
CA CYS A 40 5.75 25.77 -27.90
C CYS A 40 6.42 24.62 -28.66
N LEU A 41 5.71 23.50 -28.80
CA LEU A 41 6.21 22.25 -29.38
C LEU A 41 5.26 21.77 -30.50
N PRO A 42 5.31 22.35 -31.71
CA PRO A 42 4.43 21.95 -32.80
C PRO A 42 4.49 20.44 -33.12
N PRO A 43 3.36 19.77 -33.40
CA PRO A 43 1.99 20.31 -33.51
C PRO A 43 1.21 20.31 -32.17
N LEU A 44 1.86 20.05 -31.03
CA LEU A 44 1.22 19.81 -29.74
C LEU A 44 0.68 21.07 -29.03
N GLY A 45 0.99 22.26 -29.54
CA GLY A 45 0.67 23.54 -28.89
C GLY A 45 1.78 24.01 -27.96
N CYS A 46 1.41 24.74 -26.90
CA CYS A 46 2.35 25.37 -25.99
C CYS A 46 2.12 24.94 -24.53
N PHE A 47 3.21 24.85 -23.78
CA PHE A 47 3.25 24.39 -22.40
C PHE A 47 3.87 25.48 -21.53
N SER A 48 3.05 26.09 -20.68
CA SER A 48 3.49 27.13 -19.74
C SER A 48 3.71 26.60 -18.33
N THR A 49 4.46 27.35 -17.51
CA THR A 49 4.53 27.22 -16.04
C THR A 49 3.49 28.11 -15.34
N ALA A 50 2.44 28.54 -16.03
CA ALA A 50 1.31 29.23 -15.40
C ALA A 50 0.41 28.21 -14.68
N GLU A 51 -0.51 28.69 -13.85
CA GLU A 51 -1.61 27.87 -13.32
C GLU A 51 -2.36 27.15 -14.45
N PRO A 52 -2.72 25.86 -14.32
CA PRO A 52 -2.64 25.01 -13.11
C PRO A 52 -1.33 24.19 -12.96
N PHE A 53 -0.26 24.53 -13.67
CA PHE A 53 1.01 23.77 -13.70
C PHE A 53 2.20 24.55 -13.10
N SER A 54 1.95 25.55 -12.26
CA SER A 54 2.97 26.43 -11.68
C SER A 54 3.96 25.74 -10.73
N HIS A 55 3.57 24.59 -10.18
CA HIS A 55 4.39 23.72 -9.34
C HIS A 55 5.33 22.79 -10.13
N LEU A 56 5.24 22.78 -11.46
CA LEU A 56 6.04 21.93 -12.33
C LEU A 56 7.04 22.74 -13.17
N PRO A 57 8.21 22.18 -13.52
CA PRO A 57 9.10 22.78 -14.50
C PRO A 57 8.46 22.77 -15.90
N LEU A 58 9.08 23.48 -16.86
CA LEU A 58 8.76 23.26 -18.27
C LEU A 58 9.07 21.80 -18.66
N PRO A 59 8.23 21.17 -19.50
CA PRO A 59 8.52 19.84 -20.02
C PRO A 59 9.72 19.89 -20.99
N TYR A 60 10.35 18.73 -21.17
CA TYR A 60 11.33 18.49 -22.23
C TYR A 60 10.68 18.54 -23.62
N ARG A 61 11.49 18.59 -24.69
CA ARG A 61 10.98 18.64 -26.06
C ARG A 61 10.46 17.27 -26.50
N ARG A 62 9.74 17.24 -27.63
CA ARG A 62 9.16 16.01 -28.20
C ARG A 62 10.21 14.95 -28.48
N GLU A 63 11.37 15.38 -28.97
CA GLU A 63 12.51 14.52 -29.32
C GLU A 63 13.22 13.96 -28.09
N ASP A 64 13.19 14.69 -26.97
CA ASP A 64 13.78 14.30 -25.68
C ASP A 64 12.84 13.38 -24.88
N VAL A 65 11.52 13.63 -24.94
CA VAL A 65 10.48 12.77 -24.33
C VAL A 65 10.28 11.50 -25.15
N ASN A 66 10.45 11.57 -26.48
CA ASN A 66 10.46 10.47 -27.44
C ASN A 66 9.30 9.48 -27.25
N THR A 67 8.06 10.00 -27.29
CA THR A 67 6.88 9.14 -27.16
C THR A 67 6.67 8.27 -28.41
N ARG A 68 6.64 6.94 -28.24
CA ARG A 68 6.52 5.95 -29.31
C ARG A 68 5.29 5.06 -29.12
N PHE A 69 4.71 4.63 -30.24
CA PHE A 69 3.47 3.84 -30.28
C PHE A 69 3.77 2.47 -30.93
N HIS A 70 3.79 1.41 -30.12
CA HIS A 70 4.12 0.06 -30.57
C HIS A 70 2.84 -0.78 -30.72
N LEU A 71 2.38 -1.00 -31.96
CA LEU A 71 1.20 -1.81 -32.25
C LEU A 71 1.52 -3.30 -32.32
N ARG A 72 0.73 -4.10 -31.61
CA ARG A 72 0.55 -5.53 -31.86
C ARG A 72 -0.91 -5.89 -32.04
N THR A 73 -1.12 -6.96 -32.82
CA THR A 73 -2.41 -7.60 -33.07
C THR A 73 -2.23 -9.11 -33.01
N ARG A 74 -3.31 -9.89 -33.19
CA ARG A 74 -3.22 -11.36 -33.29
C ARG A 74 -2.37 -11.85 -34.46
N GLU A 75 -2.21 -11.03 -35.50
CA GLU A 75 -1.36 -11.32 -36.67
C GLU A 75 0.13 -11.01 -36.43
N ASN A 76 0.45 -10.21 -35.40
CA ASN A 76 1.83 -9.91 -34.98
C ASN A 76 1.95 -9.84 -33.44
N PRO A 77 1.73 -10.94 -32.70
CA PRO A 77 1.65 -10.91 -31.23
C PRO A 77 3.00 -10.71 -30.54
N TYR A 78 4.11 -10.91 -31.24
CA TYR A 78 5.48 -10.82 -30.72
C TYR A 78 6.35 -9.73 -31.36
N GLU A 79 5.93 -9.16 -32.50
CA GLU A 79 6.70 -8.16 -33.25
C GLU A 79 5.95 -6.82 -33.27
N ASP A 80 6.65 -5.74 -32.89
CA ASP A 80 6.06 -4.41 -32.84
C ASP A 80 6.01 -3.74 -34.22
N HIS A 81 4.83 -3.34 -34.66
CA HIS A 81 4.71 -2.32 -35.70
C HIS A 81 4.76 -0.94 -35.03
N GLU A 82 5.90 -0.23 -35.14
CA GLU A 82 6.01 1.15 -34.64
C GLU A 82 5.18 2.10 -35.54
N LEU A 83 4.26 2.84 -34.93
CA LEU A 83 3.41 3.81 -35.60
C LEU A 83 3.78 5.24 -35.18
N ARG A 84 3.66 6.19 -36.11
CA ARG A 84 3.92 7.61 -35.87
C ARG A 84 2.87 8.45 -36.55
N ALA A 85 2.37 9.47 -35.86
CA ALA A 85 1.39 10.39 -36.43
C ALA A 85 1.97 11.14 -37.64
N GLY A 86 1.29 11.04 -38.77
CA GLY A 86 1.74 11.53 -40.08
C GLY A 86 2.29 10.44 -41.01
N ASP A 87 2.74 9.29 -40.48
CA ASP A 87 3.26 8.19 -41.29
C ASP A 87 2.15 7.23 -41.72
N VAL A 88 1.46 7.62 -42.80
CA VAL A 88 0.37 6.83 -43.40
C VAL A 88 0.90 5.52 -44.00
N ALA A 89 2.16 5.48 -44.46
CA ALA A 89 2.75 4.29 -45.07
C ALA A 89 3.04 3.20 -44.01
N ALA A 90 3.58 3.58 -42.85
CA ALA A 90 3.73 2.67 -41.71
C ALA A 90 2.39 2.10 -41.24
N LEU A 91 1.34 2.95 -41.15
CA LEU A 91 0.01 2.50 -40.77
C LEU A 91 -0.58 1.51 -41.79
N GLN A 92 -0.49 1.80 -43.10
CA GLN A 92 -0.98 0.93 -44.17
C GLN A 92 -0.22 -0.41 -44.27
N LYS A 93 1.07 -0.43 -43.89
CA LYS A 93 1.88 -1.65 -43.83
C LYS A 93 1.62 -2.47 -42.55
N SER A 94 1.13 -1.83 -41.49
CA SER A 94 0.82 -2.48 -40.22
C SER A 94 -0.46 -3.31 -40.26
N ASN A 95 -0.65 -4.15 -39.24
CA ASN A 95 -1.87 -4.94 -39.04
C ASN A 95 -3.01 -4.16 -38.37
N TYR A 96 -3.02 -2.82 -38.38
CA TYR A 96 -4.06 -2.03 -37.69
C TYR A 96 -5.45 -2.23 -38.31
N VAL A 97 -6.45 -2.53 -37.47
CA VAL A 97 -7.83 -2.78 -37.90
C VAL A 97 -8.77 -1.74 -37.29
N SER A 98 -9.36 -0.86 -38.11
CA SER A 98 -10.13 0.31 -37.62
C SER A 98 -11.53 0.02 -37.07
N ASN A 99 -12.04 -1.21 -37.20
CA ASN A 99 -13.38 -1.61 -36.74
C ASN A 99 -13.39 -2.49 -35.47
N VAL A 100 -12.25 -2.66 -34.80
CA VAL A 100 -12.14 -3.35 -33.50
C VAL A 100 -11.68 -2.40 -32.39
N THR A 101 -11.76 -2.85 -31.14
CA THR A 101 -11.24 -2.10 -29.97
C THR A 101 -9.77 -1.74 -30.17
N THR A 102 -9.35 -0.55 -29.73
CA THR A 102 -7.93 -0.21 -29.60
C THR A 102 -7.61 0.03 -28.14
N TYR A 103 -6.80 -0.84 -27.55
CA TYR A 103 -6.24 -0.68 -26.21
C TYR A 103 -4.94 0.09 -26.28
N PHE A 104 -4.79 1.10 -25.42
CA PHE A 104 -3.51 1.78 -25.23
C PHE A 104 -2.95 1.43 -23.85
N GLY A 105 -1.73 0.90 -23.77
CA GLY A 105 -1.03 0.63 -22.51
C GLY A 105 0.04 1.68 -22.25
N ILE A 106 0.03 2.34 -21.09
CA ILE A 106 0.99 3.42 -20.77
C ILE A 106 1.70 3.15 -19.44
N HIS A 107 3.04 3.16 -19.46
CA HIS A 107 3.86 2.96 -18.26
C HIS A 107 4.02 4.20 -17.38
N GLY A 108 4.50 3.97 -16.16
CA GLY A 108 4.75 4.98 -15.14
C GLY A 108 6.14 5.60 -15.22
N PHE A 109 6.57 6.15 -14.09
CA PHE A 109 7.92 6.67 -13.88
C PHE A 109 8.97 5.54 -13.93
N SER A 110 9.98 5.68 -14.79
CA SER A 110 11.13 4.76 -14.85
C SER A 110 12.27 5.18 -13.92
N GLY A 111 12.47 6.49 -13.69
CA GLY A 111 13.54 7.02 -12.84
C GLY A 111 14.94 6.72 -13.38
N PHE A 112 15.46 5.53 -13.06
CA PHE A 112 16.76 5.02 -13.53
C PHE A 112 16.66 3.76 -14.38
N ASP A 113 15.53 3.05 -14.36
CA ASP A 113 15.38 1.75 -15.02
C ASP A 113 14.42 1.83 -16.23
N PRO A 114 14.91 1.69 -17.47
CA PRO A 114 14.06 1.65 -18.66
C PRO A 114 13.15 0.41 -18.72
N HIS A 115 13.38 -0.60 -17.87
CA HIS A 115 12.65 -1.85 -17.96
C HIS A 115 11.18 -1.70 -17.54
N VAL A 116 10.28 -2.05 -18.47
CA VAL A 116 8.83 -2.06 -18.24
C VAL A 116 8.36 -3.52 -18.18
N PRO A 117 8.48 -4.20 -17.02
CA PRO A 117 8.34 -5.66 -16.92
C PRO A 117 6.96 -6.20 -17.28
N TRP A 118 5.93 -5.34 -17.25
CA TRP A 118 4.54 -5.74 -17.50
C TRP A 118 4.15 -5.68 -18.99
N ARG A 119 4.97 -5.07 -19.86
CA ARG A 119 4.63 -4.78 -21.26
C ARG A 119 4.20 -6.01 -22.06
N GLU A 120 5.00 -7.07 -22.04
CA GLU A 120 4.74 -8.25 -22.87
C GLU A 120 3.48 -9.00 -22.42
N GLU A 121 3.25 -9.09 -21.11
CA GLU A 121 2.04 -9.69 -20.53
C GLU A 121 0.77 -8.88 -20.84
N PHE A 122 0.87 -7.55 -21.01
CA PHE A 122 -0.25 -6.71 -21.44
C PHE A 122 -0.69 -7.04 -22.86
N PHE A 123 0.27 -7.17 -23.79
CA PHE A 123 -0.01 -7.63 -25.15
C PHE A 123 -0.62 -9.02 -25.15
N GLU A 124 0.01 -9.98 -24.49
CA GLU A 124 -0.43 -11.37 -24.45
C GLU A 124 -1.85 -11.50 -23.90
N ARG A 125 -2.13 -10.96 -22.70
CA ARG A 125 -3.44 -11.13 -22.04
C ARG A 125 -4.57 -10.45 -22.81
N LEU A 126 -4.35 -9.26 -23.40
CA LEU A 126 -5.38 -8.58 -24.20
C LEU A 126 -5.65 -9.29 -25.54
N LEU A 127 -4.60 -9.68 -26.26
CA LEU A 127 -4.74 -10.38 -27.54
C LEU A 127 -5.35 -11.78 -27.36
N ASN A 128 -5.07 -12.46 -26.25
CA ASN A 128 -5.76 -13.70 -25.89
C ASN A 128 -7.25 -13.45 -25.56
N ARG A 129 -7.58 -12.35 -24.88
CA ARG A 129 -8.95 -12.05 -24.43
C ARG A 129 -9.91 -11.64 -25.56
N GLU A 130 -9.49 -10.85 -26.54
CA GLU A 130 -10.32 -10.50 -27.71
C GLU A 130 -9.50 -10.14 -28.96
N ASN A 131 -10.17 -10.01 -30.10
CA ASN A 131 -9.54 -9.50 -31.32
C ASN A 131 -9.52 -7.97 -31.28
N ALA A 132 -8.37 -7.39 -30.99
CA ALA A 132 -8.20 -5.96 -30.80
C ALA A 132 -6.83 -5.49 -31.33
N ASN A 133 -6.72 -4.18 -31.54
CA ASN A 133 -5.42 -3.51 -31.62
C ASN A 133 -4.93 -3.28 -30.19
N VAL A 134 -3.67 -3.63 -29.90
CA VAL A 134 -3.03 -3.26 -28.63
C VAL A 134 -1.84 -2.38 -28.98
N ILE A 135 -1.80 -1.16 -28.45
CA ILE A 135 -0.76 -0.17 -28.70
C ILE A 135 -0.08 0.15 -27.37
N PHE A 136 1.19 -0.20 -27.23
CA PHE A 136 1.97 0.20 -26.06
C PHE A 136 2.61 1.56 -26.30
N VAL A 137 2.31 2.51 -25.43
CA VAL A 137 2.81 3.89 -25.46
C VAL A 137 4.06 3.94 -24.57
N SER A 138 5.22 3.97 -25.22
CA SER A 138 6.51 4.16 -24.56
C SER A 138 6.84 5.65 -24.48
N TRP A 139 7.25 6.12 -23.30
CA TRP A 139 7.80 7.46 -23.06
C TRP A 139 9.02 7.36 -22.13
N ILE A 140 9.76 6.24 -22.24
CA ILE A 140 10.87 5.84 -21.36
C ILE A 140 11.84 7.00 -21.15
N GLU A 141 12.29 7.65 -22.23
CA GLU A 141 13.23 8.77 -22.22
C GLU A 141 12.69 9.98 -21.44
N GLY A 142 11.40 10.32 -21.61
CA GLY A 142 10.73 11.36 -20.81
C GLY A 142 10.53 11.00 -19.33
N SER A 143 10.54 9.70 -18.99
CA SER A 143 10.33 9.18 -17.64
C SER A 143 11.62 8.82 -16.88
N LEU A 144 12.77 8.76 -17.57
CA LEU A 144 14.10 8.47 -17.04
C LEU A 144 14.81 9.75 -16.54
N THR A 145 14.20 10.46 -15.59
CA THR A 145 14.74 11.71 -15.06
C THR A 145 15.56 11.54 -13.77
N GLY A 146 15.96 10.30 -13.43
CA GLY A 146 16.79 9.98 -12.27
C GLY A 146 16.15 10.41 -10.95
N LEU A 147 16.83 11.31 -10.22
CA LEU A 147 16.34 11.89 -8.95
C LEU A 147 15.34 13.04 -9.12
N ASN A 148 14.88 13.35 -10.34
CA ASN A 148 14.00 14.49 -10.60
C ASN A 148 12.59 14.07 -11.07
N PRO A 149 11.74 13.49 -10.20
CA PRO A 149 10.39 13.07 -10.58
C PRO A 149 9.47 14.24 -10.95
N ALA A 150 9.75 15.47 -10.49
CA ALA A 150 9.05 16.69 -10.93
C ALA A 150 9.20 16.93 -12.44
N GLN A 151 10.37 16.63 -13.02
CA GLN A 151 10.56 16.74 -14.46
C GLN A 151 9.81 15.67 -15.23
N ALA A 152 9.74 14.43 -14.73
CA ALA A 152 8.91 13.40 -15.34
C ALA A 152 7.41 13.77 -15.26
N ALA A 153 6.95 14.32 -14.14
CA ALA A 153 5.59 14.84 -13.99
C ALA A 153 5.28 16.04 -14.92
N ALA A 154 6.28 16.86 -15.27
CA ALA A 154 6.12 17.85 -16.34
C ALA A 154 6.04 17.18 -17.73
N ASN A 155 6.92 16.22 -18.02
CA ASN A 155 7.01 15.52 -19.30
C ASN A 155 5.73 14.72 -19.64
N VAL A 156 4.98 14.27 -18.63
CA VAL A 156 3.61 13.72 -18.77
C VAL A 156 2.71 14.59 -19.66
N ARG A 157 2.82 15.92 -19.59
CA ARG A 157 2.03 16.86 -20.41
C ARG A 157 2.32 16.69 -21.91
N VAL A 158 3.58 16.46 -22.27
CA VAL A 158 4.01 16.25 -23.66
C VAL A 158 3.58 14.88 -24.16
N SER A 159 3.81 13.81 -23.39
CA SER A 159 3.35 12.46 -23.74
C SER A 159 1.82 12.38 -23.88
N ALA A 160 1.07 13.11 -23.07
CA ALA A 160 -0.38 13.22 -23.17
C ALA A 160 -0.83 13.92 -24.47
N ALA A 161 -0.17 15.01 -24.84
CA ALA A 161 -0.43 15.71 -26.08
C ALA A 161 -0.03 14.89 -27.32
N GLU A 162 1.08 14.14 -27.27
CA GLU A 162 1.47 13.19 -28.32
C GLU A 162 0.41 12.10 -28.51
N LEU A 163 -0.06 11.49 -27.42
CA LEU A 163 -1.13 10.49 -27.46
C LEU A 163 -2.44 11.06 -28.02
N ALA A 164 -2.83 12.27 -27.58
CA ALA A 164 -4.01 12.94 -28.11
C ALA A 164 -3.87 13.27 -29.62
N TYR A 165 -2.69 13.73 -30.05
CA TYR A 165 -2.39 14.00 -31.45
C TYR A 165 -2.42 12.71 -32.29
N PHE A 166 -1.81 11.63 -31.80
CA PHE A 166 -1.82 10.31 -32.44
C PHE A 166 -3.23 9.73 -32.59
N CYS A 167 -4.05 9.79 -31.53
CA CYS A 167 -5.44 9.34 -31.55
C CYS A 167 -6.30 10.13 -32.55
N LYS A 168 -6.14 11.47 -32.60
CA LYS A 168 -6.82 12.32 -33.60
C LYS A 168 -6.39 12.00 -35.02
N TRP A 169 -5.10 11.74 -35.24
CA TRP A 169 -4.57 11.33 -36.54
C TRP A 169 -5.12 9.97 -36.98
N LEU A 170 -5.14 8.96 -36.09
CA LEU A 170 -5.76 7.66 -36.37
C LEU A 170 -7.23 7.79 -36.75
N GLN A 171 -8.01 8.57 -35.97
CA GLN A 171 -9.41 8.87 -36.30
C GLN A 171 -9.56 9.51 -37.69
N ASN A 172 -8.74 10.52 -38.00
CA ASN A 172 -8.82 11.25 -39.25
C ASN A 172 -8.44 10.40 -40.48
N ILE A 173 -7.46 9.50 -40.36
CA ILE A 173 -6.99 8.66 -41.47
C ILE A 173 -7.83 7.40 -41.66
N THR A 174 -8.37 6.82 -40.58
CA THR A 174 -9.04 5.49 -40.65
C THR A 174 -10.55 5.53 -40.42
N GLY A 175 -11.10 6.67 -39.97
CA GLY A 175 -12.50 6.79 -39.57
C GLY A 175 -12.85 6.11 -38.24
N VAL A 176 -11.87 5.58 -37.49
CA VAL A 176 -12.11 4.93 -36.20
C VAL A 176 -12.76 5.88 -35.19
N SER A 177 -13.72 5.38 -34.43
CA SER A 177 -14.38 6.14 -33.37
C SER A 177 -13.51 6.16 -32.11
N LEU A 178 -13.29 7.34 -31.52
CA LEU A 178 -12.63 7.45 -30.20
C LEU A 178 -13.40 6.67 -29.11
N GLN A 179 -14.67 6.33 -29.34
CA GLN A 179 -15.46 5.50 -28.44
C GLN A 179 -14.99 4.02 -28.39
N SER A 180 -14.27 3.51 -29.40
CA SER A 180 -13.65 2.18 -29.36
C SER A 180 -12.24 2.18 -28.76
N PHE A 181 -11.75 3.32 -28.27
CA PHE A 181 -10.46 3.43 -27.62
C PHE A 181 -10.60 3.25 -26.10
N HIS A 182 -9.75 2.39 -25.54
CA HIS A 182 -9.61 2.17 -24.09
C HIS A 182 -8.15 2.40 -23.70
N ILE A 183 -7.88 3.50 -22.98
CA ILE A 183 -6.55 3.84 -22.49
C ILE A 183 -6.36 3.28 -21.07
N VAL A 184 -5.35 2.43 -20.88
CA VAL A 184 -4.97 1.82 -19.62
C VAL A 184 -3.62 2.39 -19.21
N GLY A 185 -3.61 3.25 -18.20
CA GLY A 185 -2.41 3.95 -17.74
C GLY A 185 -2.02 3.54 -16.33
N PHE A 186 -0.75 3.24 -16.10
CA PHE A 186 -0.19 2.92 -14.79
C PHE A 186 0.60 4.09 -14.21
N SER A 187 0.39 4.45 -12.94
CA SER A 187 1.16 5.50 -12.24
C SER A 187 1.08 6.86 -12.97
N PHE A 188 2.19 7.48 -13.34
CA PHE A 188 2.22 8.65 -14.25
C PHE A 188 1.54 8.39 -15.61
N GLY A 189 1.53 7.16 -16.11
CA GLY A 189 0.78 6.76 -17.30
C GLY A 189 -0.73 6.95 -17.16
N ALA A 190 -1.29 6.88 -15.94
CA ALA A 190 -2.70 7.20 -15.70
C ALA A 190 -2.98 8.71 -15.85
N GLN A 191 -2.02 9.55 -15.47
CA GLN A 191 -2.11 11.00 -15.65
C GLN A 191 -1.95 11.38 -17.14
N ILE A 192 -1.06 10.68 -17.88
CA ILE A 192 -0.97 10.77 -19.34
C ILE A 192 -2.32 10.43 -19.99
N ALA A 193 -2.98 9.35 -19.54
CA ALA A 193 -4.28 8.94 -20.07
C ALA A 193 -5.37 10.00 -19.84
N GLY A 194 -5.45 10.60 -18.65
CA GLY A 194 -6.40 11.68 -18.34
C GLY A 194 -6.17 12.94 -19.16
N LEU A 195 -4.94 13.47 -19.15
CA LEU A 195 -4.55 14.67 -19.90
C LEU A 195 -4.68 14.50 -21.43
N ALA A 196 -4.55 13.28 -21.94
CA ALA A 196 -4.85 12.96 -23.33
C ALA A 196 -6.38 12.89 -23.58
N GLY A 197 -7.12 12.24 -22.68
CA GLY A 197 -8.58 12.11 -22.74
C GLY A 197 -9.33 13.44 -22.73
N ALA A 198 -8.88 14.39 -21.90
CA ALA A 198 -9.38 15.77 -21.87
C ALA A 198 -9.30 16.48 -23.25
N GLN A 199 -8.40 16.02 -24.13
CA GLN A 199 -8.24 16.53 -25.49
C GLN A 199 -8.96 15.68 -26.57
N LEU A 200 -9.60 14.58 -26.19
CA LEU A 200 -10.22 13.57 -27.06
C LEU A 200 -11.74 13.46 -26.78
N PRO A 201 -12.56 14.43 -27.25
CA PRO A 201 -13.99 14.42 -26.99
C PRO A 201 -14.65 13.15 -27.56
N GLY A 202 -15.33 12.40 -26.69
CA GLY A 202 -15.95 11.11 -27.04
C GLY A 202 -15.03 9.89 -26.86
N LEU A 203 -13.88 10.03 -26.19
CA LEU A 203 -13.04 8.90 -25.78
C LEU A 203 -13.86 7.87 -24.97
N GLY A 204 -13.78 6.59 -25.38
CA GLY A 204 -14.59 5.51 -24.83
C GLY A 204 -14.31 5.22 -23.36
N ARG A 205 -13.05 4.91 -23.01
CA ARG A 205 -12.68 4.54 -21.64
C ARG A 205 -11.25 4.90 -21.26
N ILE A 206 -11.06 5.28 -20.00
CA ILE A 206 -9.77 5.27 -19.31
C ILE A 206 -9.84 4.31 -18.11
N THR A 207 -8.82 3.47 -17.93
CA THR A 207 -8.58 2.76 -16.67
C THR A 207 -7.28 3.24 -16.05
N GLY A 208 -7.36 3.84 -14.87
CA GLY A 208 -6.20 4.27 -14.08
C GLY A 208 -5.75 3.15 -13.15
N LEU A 209 -4.57 2.60 -13.40
CA LEU A 209 -3.91 1.63 -12.54
C LEU A 209 -3.00 2.39 -11.57
N ASP A 210 -3.52 2.56 -10.35
CA ASP A 210 -2.91 3.30 -9.24
C ASP A 210 -2.31 4.66 -9.66
N PRO A 211 -3.16 5.65 -10.03
CA PRO A 211 -2.69 6.93 -10.54
C PRO A 211 -1.77 7.64 -9.55
N ALA A 212 -0.62 8.10 -10.03
CA ALA A 212 0.35 8.76 -9.16
C ALA A 212 -0.23 10.04 -8.54
N ALA A 213 -0.29 10.08 -7.21
CA ALA A 213 -0.75 11.25 -6.45
C ALA A 213 0.31 12.37 -6.41
N MET A 214 1.59 12.01 -6.42
CA MET A 214 2.72 12.95 -6.35
C MET A 214 2.67 13.93 -7.54
N TYR A 215 2.64 15.23 -7.24
CA TYR A 215 2.44 16.37 -8.18
C TYR A 215 1.04 16.53 -8.80
N PHE A 216 0.07 15.64 -8.54
CA PHE A 216 -1.24 15.67 -9.21
C PHE A 216 -2.44 15.75 -8.24
N ALA A 217 -2.31 15.31 -6.99
CA ALA A 217 -3.47 15.05 -6.14
C ALA A 217 -4.26 16.30 -5.71
N GLU A 218 -3.57 17.43 -5.52
CA GLU A 218 -4.17 18.74 -5.24
C GLU A 218 -4.43 19.57 -6.52
N SER A 219 -4.08 19.04 -7.69
CA SER A 219 -4.27 19.74 -8.95
C SER A 219 -5.74 19.75 -9.37
N PRO A 220 -6.22 20.81 -10.04
CA PRO A 220 -7.59 20.86 -10.54
C PRO A 220 -7.78 19.88 -11.72
N PRO A 221 -9.03 19.56 -12.12
CA PRO A 221 -9.33 18.56 -13.16
C PRO A 221 -8.58 18.75 -14.49
N GLU A 222 -8.22 19.98 -14.85
CA GLU A 222 -7.49 20.29 -16.08
C GLU A 222 -6.01 19.85 -16.05
N ALA A 223 -5.51 19.46 -14.88
CA ALA A 223 -4.11 19.13 -14.63
C ALA A 223 -3.86 17.71 -14.07
N ARG A 224 -4.92 16.90 -13.91
CA ARG A 224 -4.86 15.50 -13.43
C ARG A 224 -5.98 14.68 -14.07
N LEU A 225 -5.90 13.35 -13.96
CA LEU A 225 -6.99 12.45 -14.29
C LEU A 225 -8.29 12.83 -13.55
N ASP A 226 -9.40 12.94 -14.28
CA ASP A 226 -10.75 13.24 -13.77
C ASP A 226 -11.84 12.43 -14.51
N PRO A 227 -13.05 12.23 -13.94
CA PRO A 227 -14.13 11.57 -14.67
C PRO A 227 -14.69 12.35 -15.87
N THR A 228 -14.15 13.52 -16.23
CA THR A 228 -14.45 14.20 -17.51
C THR A 228 -13.70 13.62 -18.70
N ASP A 229 -12.61 12.91 -18.48
CA ASP A 229 -11.60 12.67 -19.52
C ASP A 229 -11.98 11.54 -20.49
N ALA A 230 -13.02 10.77 -20.16
CA ALA A 230 -13.63 9.77 -21.04
C ALA A 230 -15.09 9.48 -20.64
N GLU A 231 -15.85 8.86 -21.55
CA GLU A 231 -17.21 8.39 -21.28
C GLU A 231 -17.29 7.40 -20.11
N PHE A 232 -16.20 6.68 -19.83
CA PHE A 232 -16.05 5.94 -18.59
C PHE A 232 -14.60 6.03 -18.09
N VAL A 233 -14.43 6.27 -16.79
CA VAL A 233 -13.12 6.34 -16.13
C VAL A 233 -13.21 5.46 -14.89
N ASP A 234 -12.35 4.46 -14.77
CA ASP A 234 -12.33 3.57 -13.62
C ASP A 234 -10.92 3.38 -13.04
N ILE A 235 -10.81 3.40 -11.72
CA ILE A 235 -9.53 3.50 -11.02
C ILE A 235 -9.34 2.30 -10.10
N ILE A 236 -8.14 1.71 -10.11
CA ILE A 236 -7.71 0.69 -9.16
C ILE A 236 -6.65 1.31 -8.25
N HIS A 237 -7.03 1.66 -7.02
CA HIS A 237 -6.15 2.21 -5.99
C HIS A 237 -5.52 1.06 -5.20
N THR A 238 -4.19 1.02 -5.12
CA THR A 238 -3.44 -0.04 -4.41
C THR A 238 -2.37 0.47 -3.46
N ASP A 239 -1.74 1.63 -3.71
CA ASP A 239 -0.73 2.28 -2.86
C ASP A 239 -1.14 3.74 -2.53
N ALA A 240 -2.38 3.91 -2.05
CA ALA A 240 -2.97 5.23 -1.81
C ALA A 240 -2.51 5.93 -0.51
N GLU A 241 -1.61 5.31 0.26
CA GLU A 241 -1.11 5.78 1.56
C GLU A 241 0.40 5.49 1.71
N MET A 242 1.21 6.10 0.84
CA MET A 242 2.67 5.96 0.85
C MET A 242 3.30 6.42 2.18
N LEU A 243 4.32 5.67 2.61
CA LEU A 243 5.15 5.94 3.79
C LEU A 243 5.60 7.42 3.89
N GLY A 244 5.19 8.09 4.97
CA GLY A 244 5.60 9.47 5.29
C GLY A 244 4.47 10.49 5.51
N GLY A 245 3.21 10.13 5.26
CA GLY A 245 2.05 10.97 5.61
C GLY A 245 1.85 12.20 4.72
N MET A 246 2.45 12.23 3.53
CA MET A 246 2.09 13.12 2.42
C MET A 246 0.96 12.52 1.58
N GLY A 247 -0.13 12.02 2.17
CA GLY A 247 -1.23 12.85 2.64
C GLY A 247 -2.55 12.22 2.15
N PRO A 248 -3.74 12.73 2.52
CA PRO A 248 -5.03 12.04 2.29
C PRO A 248 -5.45 11.90 0.82
N SER A 249 -4.67 12.44 -0.11
CA SER A 249 -5.11 12.78 -1.46
C SER A 249 -4.88 11.67 -2.50
N GLY A 250 -4.07 10.63 -2.18
CA GLY A 250 -4.04 9.38 -2.96
C GLY A 250 -5.34 8.59 -2.85
N MET A 251 -6.04 8.65 -1.71
CA MET A 251 -7.34 8.01 -1.51
C MET A 251 -8.52 8.79 -2.12
N SER A 252 -8.26 9.96 -2.74
CA SER A 252 -9.29 10.76 -3.40
C SER A 252 -9.80 10.04 -4.65
N PRO A 253 -11.12 9.93 -4.82
CA PRO A 253 -11.68 9.27 -5.99
C PRO A 253 -11.50 10.15 -7.22
N VAL A 254 -10.84 9.66 -8.26
CA VAL A 254 -10.64 10.37 -9.55
C VAL A 254 -11.36 9.70 -10.71
N GLY A 255 -12.12 8.62 -10.45
CA GLY A 255 -12.91 7.90 -11.43
C GLY A 255 -14.42 8.16 -11.37
N HIS A 256 -15.13 7.64 -12.38
CA HIS A 256 -16.55 7.38 -12.24
C HIS A 256 -16.80 6.30 -11.18
N VAL A 257 -15.89 5.31 -11.13
CA VAL A 257 -15.86 4.22 -10.15
C VAL A 257 -14.42 4.05 -9.69
N ASP A 258 -14.22 4.01 -8.37
CA ASP A 258 -12.90 3.92 -7.73
C ASP A 258 -12.88 2.65 -6.86
N PHE A 259 -12.01 1.72 -7.21
CA PHE A 259 -11.84 0.44 -6.53
C PHE A 259 -10.68 0.51 -5.55
N TYR A 260 -10.93 0.07 -4.31
CA TYR A 260 -9.96 0.04 -3.21
C TYR A 260 -9.80 -1.41 -2.71
N PRO A 261 -9.13 -2.30 -3.47
CA PRO A 261 -8.72 -3.62 -2.99
C PRO A 261 -7.93 -3.51 -1.68
N ASN A 262 -8.37 -4.26 -0.67
CA ASN A 262 -7.75 -4.34 0.65
C ASN A 262 -7.68 -2.98 1.39
N GLY A 263 -8.55 -2.04 1.03
CA GLY A 263 -8.54 -0.65 1.53
C GLY A 263 -7.81 0.33 0.61
N GLY A 264 -7.04 -0.19 -0.35
CA GLY A 264 -6.30 0.56 -1.36
C GLY A 264 -4.91 1.02 -0.92
N THR A 265 -4.33 0.43 0.13
CA THR A 265 -3.03 0.86 0.69
C THR A 265 -2.04 -0.28 0.87
N ASN A 266 -2.38 -1.31 1.66
CA ASN A 266 -1.50 -2.45 1.92
C ASN A 266 -2.11 -3.69 1.25
N GLN A 267 -1.41 -4.26 0.28
CA GLN A 267 -1.88 -5.39 -0.51
C GLN A 267 -1.25 -6.71 -0.04
N PRO A 268 -2.02 -7.81 0.00
CA PRO A 268 -1.49 -9.11 0.40
C PRO A 268 -0.28 -9.52 -0.45
N GLY A 269 0.79 -9.97 0.24
CA GLY A 269 2.04 -10.39 -0.39
C GLY A 269 3.08 -9.30 -0.61
N CYS A 270 2.82 -8.04 -0.22
CA CYS A 270 3.82 -6.97 -0.27
C CYS A 270 4.56 -6.72 1.07
N GLU A 271 3.99 -7.23 2.17
CA GLU A 271 4.48 -7.19 3.56
C GLU A 271 6.01 -7.41 3.73
N SER A 272 6.82 -6.35 3.63
CA SER A 272 8.28 -6.49 3.62
C SER A 272 9.03 -5.27 4.18
N PHE A 273 9.78 -5.48 5.27
CA PHE A 273 10.44 -4.44 6.09
C PHE A 273 11.44 -3.52 5.35
N LEU A 274 11.86 -3.91 4.15
CA LEU A 274 12.72 -3.12 3.25
C LEU A 274 12.14 -2.99 1.83
N GLY A 275 11.00 -3.63 1.55
CA GLY A 275 10.54 -3.86 0.18
C GLY A 275 9.58 -2.81 -0.33
N ASP A 276 8.63 -2.29 0.46
CA ASP A 276 7.67 -1.31 -0.09
C ASP A 276 8.36 -0.03 -0.59
N LEU A 277 9.41 0.41 0.11
CA LEU A 277 10.23 1.57 -0.26
C LEU A 277 11.09 1.38 -1.54
N LEU A 278 11.27 0.14 -2.01
CA LEU A 278 12.23 -0.21 -3.09
C LEU A 278 11.64 -1.07 -4.21
N THR A 279 10.50 -1.72 -4.00
CA THR A 279 9.90 -2.69 -4.93
C THR A 279 8.62 -2.20 -5.60
N PHE A 280 8.01 -1.13 -5.06
CA PHE A 280 6.71 -0.61 -5.51
C PHE A 280 5.66 -1.74 -5.62
N CYS A 281 5.68 -2.68 -4.65
CA CYS A 281 4.88 -3.90 -4.72
C CYS A 281 3.39 -3.59 -4.70
N ASP A 282 2.93 -2.83 -3.69
CA ASP A 282 1.54 -2.39 -3.58
C ASP A 282 1.12 -1.63 -4.85
N HIS A 283 1.94 -0.68 -5.29
CA HIS A 283 1.70 0.11 -6.50
C HIS A 283 1.42 -0.78 -7.73
N ARG A 284 2.26 -1.81 -7.94
CA ARG A 284 2.15 -2.76 -9.05
C ARG A 284 0.98 -3.74 -8.95
N LYS A 285 0.35 -3.93 -7.77
CA LYS A 285 -0.81 -4.82 -7.63
C LYS A 285 -2.01 -4.34 -8.44
N SER A 286 -2.12 -3.05 -8.74
CA SER A 286 -3.14 -2.52 -9.67
C SER A 286 -3.08 -3.19 -11.05
N ILE A 287 -1.87 -3.38 -11.60
CA ILE A 287 -1.61 -4.09 -12.86
C ILE A 287 -2.05 -5.55 -12.73
N TYR A 288 -1.63 -6.23 -11.67
CA TYR A 288 -1.96 -7.64 -11.46
C TYR A 288 -3.47 -7.90 -11.25
N TYR A 289 -4.20 -6.98 -10.59
CA TYR A 289 -5.66 -7.08 -10.47
C TYR A 289 -6.38 -6.78 -11.80
N PHE A 290 -5.82 -5.92 -12.65
CA PHE A 290 -6.29 -5.76 -14.03
C PHE A 290 -6.05 -7.05 -14.83
N TYR A 291 -4.87 -7.67 -14.72
CA TYR A 291 -4.52 -8.92 -15.41
C TYR A 291 -5.37 -10.11 -15.01
N GLY A 292 -5.63 -10.30 -13.72
CA GLY A 292 -6.54 -11.32 -13.22
C GLY A 292 -7.99 -11.15 -13.70
N SER A 293 -8.36 -9.94 -14.17
CA SER A 293 -9.66 -9.68 -14.80
C SER A 293 -9.69 -9.97 -16.30
N LEU A 294 -8.53 -10.01 -16.98
CA LEU A 294 -8.45 -10.27 -18.41
C LEU A 294 -8.72 -11.75 -18.77
N ASP A 295 -8.40 -12.68 -17.88
CA ASP A 295 -8.74 -14.09 -18.11
C ASP A 295 -10.25 -14.34 -17.92
N SER A 296 -10.94 -14.68 -19.01
CA SER A 296 -12.36 -15.04 -19.02
C SER A 296 -12.70 -16.31 -18.22
N GLN A 297 -11.71 -17.17 -17.92
CA GLN A 297 -11.90 -18.35 -17.07
C GLN A 297 -11.88 -17.96 -15.58
N ASN A 298 -11.16 -16.90 -15.22
CA ASN A 298 -11.13 -16.37 -13.87
C ASN A 298 -12.48 -15.71 -13.51
N PRO A 299 -13.19 -16.22 -12.49
CA PRO A 299 -14.48 -15.64 -12.13
C PRO A 299 -14.30 -14.23 -11.52
N PRO A 300 -15.08 -13.21 -11.95
CA PRO A 300 -14.76 -11.82 -11.63
C PRO A 300 -14.57 -11.51 -10.13
N LEU A 301 -13.58 -10.66 -9.86
CA LEU A 301 -13.30 -10.06 -8.56
C LEU A 301 -14.40 -9.05 -8.21
N ARG A 302 -15.30 -9.44 -7.31
CA ARG A 302 -16.47 -8.66 -6.94
C ARG A 302 -16.15 -7.62 -5.87
N SER A 303 -16.45 -6.36 -6.18
CA SER A 303 -16.40 -5.25 -5.25
C SER A 303 -17.80 -4.78 -4.83
N TYR A 304 -17.85 -4.06 -3.71
CA TYR A 304 -19.08 -3.62 -3.05
C TYR A 304 -19.02 -2.10 -2.80
N ARG A 305 -20.03 -1.37 -3.28
CA ARG A 305 -20.15 0.07 -3.06
C ARG A 305 -20.29 0.35 -1.56
N CYS A 306 -19.35 1.09 -0.99
CA CYS A 306 -19.38 1.49 0.41
C CYS A 306 -18.94 2.94 0.57
N ASP A 307 -19.35 3.56 1.67
CA ASP A 307 -19.09 4.98 1.91
C ASP A 307 -17.67 5.19 2.50
N SER A 308 -17.08 4.16 3.11
CA SER A 308 -15.71 4.12 3.62
C SER A 308 -15.20 2.68 3.81
N HIS A 309 -13.89 2.49 4.05
CA HIS A 309 -13.28 1.18 4.25
C HIS A 309 -13.74 0.53 5.56
N GLU A 310 -13.82 1.28 6.66
CA GLU A 310 -14.26 0.79 7.98
C GLU A 310 -15.70 0.23 7.91
N ARG A 311 -16.57 0.88 7.13
CA ARG A 311 -17.95 0.41 6.91
C ARG A 311 -18.03 -0.85 6.05
N PHE A 312 -17.03 -1.09 5.19
CA PHE A 312 -16.86 -2.34 4.46
C PHE A 312 -16.40 -3.46 5.39
N LEU A 313 -15.37 -3.22 6.22
CA LEU A 313 -14.86 -4.16 7.24
C LEU A 313 -15.92 -4.53 8.29
N ALA A 314 -16.79 -3.59 8.69
CA ALA A 314 -17.97 -3.85 9.52
C ALA A 314 -19.08 -4.67 8.80
N GLY A 315 -18.81 -5.16 7.59
CA GLY A 315 -19.69 -6.00 6.77
C GLY A 315 -20.96 -5.30 6.28
N THR A 316 -21.09 -3.98 6.46
CA THR A 316 -22.38 -3.28 6.29
C THR A 316 -22.81 -3.12 4.83
N CYS A 317 -21.84 -3.14 3.90
CA CYS A 317 -22.03 -2.86 2.48
C CYS A 317 -22.23 -4.10 1.60
N MET A 318 -22.33 -5.29 2.20
CA MET A 318 -22.44 -6.60 1.53
C MET A 318 -23.80 -6.84 0.82
N SER A 319 -24.22 -5.94 -0.07
CA SER A 319 -25.49 -6.03 -0.80
C SER A 319 -25.40 -5.47 -2.22
N CYS A 320 -25.55 -6.33 -3.23
CA CYS A 320 -25.47 -5.95 -4.64
C CYS A 320 -26.75 -5.30 -5.20
N ARG A 321 -27.86 -5.30 -4.45
CA ARG A 321 -29.13 -4.65 -4.84
C ARG A 321 -28.91 -3.19 -5.28
N ALA A 322 -29.66 -2.74 -6.28
CA ALA A 322 -29.56 -1.41 -6.88
C ALA A 322 -28.13 -1.08 -7.40
N ASN A 323 -27.56 -2.02 -8.16
CA ASN A 323 -26.26 -1.90 -8.85
C ASN A 323 -25.12 -1.46 -7.90
N ARG A 324 -25.10 -2.06 -6.70
CA ARG A 324 -24.10 -1.79 -5.65
C ARG A 324 -22.87 -2.70 -5.69
N CYS A 325 -22.76 -3.59 -6.69
CA CYS A 325 -21.57 -4.39 -6.92
C CYS A 325 -21.09 -4.20 -8.36
N ARG A 326 -19.78 -4.25 -8.55
CA ARG A 326 -19.09 -4.22 -9.85
C ARG A 326 -17.92 -5.20 -9.84
N SER A 327 -17.55 -5.69 -11.01
CA SER A 327 -16.24 -6.31 -11.22
C SER A 327 -15.18 -5.21 -11.24
N ILE A 328 -13.97 -5.51 -10.79
CA ILE A 328 -12.79 -4.67 -11.04
C ILE A 328 -12.22 -4.96 -12.44
N GLY A 329 -11.42 -4.06 -12.99
CA GLY A 329 -10.65 -4.29 -14.23
C GLY A 329 -11.52 -4.28 -15.50
N ILE A 330 -11.23 -5.16 -16.46
CA ILE A 330 -11.78 -5.07 -17.82
C ILE A 330 -13.32 -5.09 -17.85
N ASP A 331 -13.96 -5.89 -17.00
CA ASP A 331 -15.43 -6.00 -16.90
C ASP A 331 -16.08 -4.93 -15.99
N ALA A 332 -15.31 -3.93 -15.51
CA ALA A 332 -15.88 -2.82 -14.76
C ALA A 332 -16.87 -2.01 -15.60
N THR A 333 -17.90 -1.45 -14.96
CA THR A 333 -18.97 -0.72 -15.64
C THR A 333 -19.41 0.51 -14.86
N ARG A 334 -19.60 1.64 -15.58
CA ARG A 334 -20.04 2.94 -15.04
C ARG A 334 -21.30 2.79 -14.17
N VAL A 335 -21.42 3.62 -13.12
CA VAL A 335 -22.66 3.74 -12.35
C VAL A 335 -23.47 4.92 -12.92
N PRO A 336 -24.67 4.71 -13.48
CA PRO A 336 -25.41 5.78 -14.14
C PRO A 336 -25.65 6.99 -13.24
N ARG A 337 -25.40 8.18 -13.79
CA ARG A 337 -25.58 9.48 -13.11
C ARG A 337 -24.79 9.66 -11.81
N LYS A 338 -23.66 8.95 -11.65
CA LYS A 338 -22.73 9.13 -10.52
C LYS A 338 -21.28 9.21 -10.99
N LYS A 339 -20.51 10.10 -10.35
CA LYS A 339 -19.05 10.13 -10.35
C LYS A 339 -18.54 9.67 -8.97
N HIS A 340 -17.24 9.38 -8.85
CA HIS A 340 -16.54 9.14 -7.59
C HIS A 340 -17.14 7.99 -6.73
N VAL A 341 -17.58 6.91 -7.38
CA VAL A 341 -18.23 5.80 -6.67
C VAL A 341 -17.19 4.86 -6.06
N LYS A 342 -16.94 5.01 -4.77
CA LYS A 342 -16.04 4.13 -4.00
C LYS A 342 -16.58 2.70 -3.88
N MET A 343 -15.73 1.74 -4.21
CA MET A 343 -15.99 0.30 -4.23
C MET A 343 -14.88 -0.42 -3.47
N TYR A 344 -15.23 -1.34 -2.57
CA TYR A 344 -14.26 -2.06 -1.73
C TYR A 344 -14.36 -3.57 -1.94
N LEU A 345 -13.22 -4.24 -1.84
CA LEU A 345 -13.07 -5.69 -1.89
C LEU A 345 -11.84 -6.11 -1.08
N HIS A 346 -11.71 -7.41 -0.86
CA HIS A 346 -10.45 -8.04 -0.45
C HIS A 346 -9.99 -8.93 -1.58
N THR A 347 -8.69 -9.23 -1.61
CA THR A 347 -8.07 -10.15 -2.57
C THR A 347 -7.18 -11.16 -1.84
N THR A 348 -6.62 -12.12 -2.58
CA THR A 348 -5.44 -12.90 -2.15
C THR A 348 -4.14 -12.22 -2.60
N ALA A 349 -3.00 -12.76 -2.16
CA ALA A 349 -1.68 -12.32 -2.60
C ALA A 349 -1.38 -12.73 -4.05
N GLU A 350 -1.79 -13.94 -4.43
CA GLU A 350 -1.52 -14.57 -5.73
C GLU A 350 -2.78 -14.68 -6.61
N GLU A 351 -2.57 -14.82 -7.92
CA GLU A 351 -3.62 -15.04 -8.94
C GLU A 351 -4.40 -16.33 -8.61
N PRO A 352 -5.75 -16.37 -8.70
CA PRO A 352 -6.68 -15.42 -9.31
C PRO A 352 -7.09 -14.24 -8.43
N TYR A 353 -6.31 -13.90 -7.38
CA TYR A 353 -6.55 -12.78 -6.46
C TYR A 353 -7.90 -12.85 -5.72
N ARG A 354 -8.57 -14.01 -5.72
CA ARG A 354 -9.98 -14.13 -5.37
C ARG A 354 -10.21 -14.57 -3.93
N VAL A 355 -11.17 -13.91 -3.29
CA VAL A 355 -11.85 -14.40 -2.08
C VAL A 355 -13.37 -14.37 -2.24
N TYR A 356 -14.05 -15.11 -1.37
CA TYR A 356 -15.50 -15.15 -1.21
C TYR A 356 -15.88 -14.41 0.06
N HIS A 357 -16.69 -13.36 -0.05
CA HIS A 357 -17.00 -12.46 1.06
C HIS A 357 -18.28 -12.88 1.78
N TYR A 358 -18.24 -12.96 3.11
CA TYR A 358 -19.41 -13.27 3.94
C TYR A 358 -19.61 -12.21 5.01
N SER A 359 -20.84 -11.74 5.15
CA SER A 359 -21.25 -10.91 6.30
C SER A 359 -21.81 -11.79 7.40
N VAL A 360 -21.14 -11.83 8.55
CA VAL A 360 -21.55 -12.59 9.73
C VAL A 360 -22.12 -11.63 10.77
N ARG A 361 -23.37 -11.82 11.18
CA ARG A 361 -24.05 -11.01 12.20
C ARG A 361 -24.47 -11.89 13.37
N ILE A 362 -23.91 -11.62 14.54
CA ILE A 362 -24.10 -12.41 15.76
C ILE A 362 -25.04 -11.66 16.70
N HIS A 363 -26.06 -12.34 17.22
CA HIS A 363 -27.03 -11.79 18.16
C HIS A 363 -26.75 -12.29 19.59
N PHE A 364 -26.15 -11.44 20.41
CA PHE A 364 -25.82 -11.74 21.81
C PHE A 364 -27.05 -11.61 22.71
N ARG A 365 -27.17 -12.47 23.73
CA ARG A 365 -28.22 -12.36 24.76
C ARG A 365 -27.65 -12.40 26.16
N ARG A 366 -28.50 -12.01 27.11
CA ARG A 366 -28.20 -12.06 28.54
C ARG A 366 -28.51 -13.46 29.06
N GLY A 367 -27.69 -13.97 29.96
CA GLY A 367 -27.96 -15.23 30.63
C GLY A 367 -29.20 -15.19 31.51
N ARG A 368 -29.79 -16.37 31.77
CA ARG A 368 -30.90 -16.53 32.73
C ARG A 368 -30.33 -16.72 34.14
N GLY A 369 -29.83 -15.64 34.74
CA GLY A 369 -29.33 -15.59 36.12
C GLY A 369 -30.27 -14.87 37.10
N SER A 370 -30.13 -15.15 38.40
CA SER A 370 -30.96 -14.54 39.46
C SER A 370 -30.57 -13.08 39.74
N GLY A 371 -31.45 -12.34 40.43
CA GLY A 371 -31.44 -10.87 40.48
C GLY A 371 -30.16 -10.21 41.00
N TYR A 372 -29.35 -10.90 41.80
CA TYR A 372 -28.13 -10.36 42.41
C TYR A 372 -26.99 -10.15 41.39
N HIS A 373 -26.82 -11.08 40.44
CA HIS A 373 -25.72 -11.04 39.45
C HIS A 373 -25.96 -10.04 38.30
N ARG A 374 -27.18 -9.51 38.15
CA ARG A 374 -27.55 -8.54 37.09
C ARG A 374 -26.81 -7.21 37.15
N ARG A 375 -26.12 -6.86 38.23
CA ARG A 375 -25.44 -5.56 38.38
C ARG A 375 -24.03 -5.50 37.77
N HIS A 376 -23.37 -6.64 37.53
CA HIS A 376 -22.02 -6.67 36.95
C HIS A 376 -21.92 -7.40 35.58
N GLU A 377 -22.92 -8.19 35.20
CA GLU A 377 -22.96 -8.81 33.86
C GLU A 377 -23.60 -7.89 32.80
N GLY A 378 -22.80 -7.15 32.03
CA GLY A 378 -23.32 -6.25 31.00
C GLY A 378 -22.44 -6.03 29.76
N ARG A 379 -21.11 -6.18 29.87
CA ARG A 379 -20.19 -6.13 28.73
C ARG A 379 -19.11 -7.18 28.96
N ARG A 380 -18.70 -7.85 27.87
CA ARG A 380 -17.63 -8.85 27.84
C ARG A 380 -16.73 -8.50 26.66
N GLU A 381 -15.45 -8.81 26.74
CA GLU A 381 -14.51 -8.56 25.65
C GLU A 381 -13.73 -9.84 25.36
N GLY A 382 -13.44 -10.09 24.09
CA GLY A 382 -12.88 -11.36 23.67
C GLY A 382 -12.78 -11.50 22.16
N ARG A 383 -11.92 -12.42 21.72
CA ARG A 383 -11.75 -12.75 20.29
C ARG A 383 -12.82 -13.74 19.88
N LEU A 384 -13.36 -13.56 18.68
CA LEU A 384 -14.47 -14.36 18.16
C LEU A 384 -14.06 -15.05 16.87
N PHE A 385 -14.47 -16.31 16.72
CA PHE A 385 -14.10 -17.14 15.59
C PHE A 385 -15.33 -17.86 15.01
N VAL A 386 -15.35 -18.07 13.70
CA VAL A 386 -16.38 -18.86 13.01
C VAL A 386 -15.80 -19.82 11.98
N THR A 387 -16.39 -21.00 11.88
CA THR A 387 -16.16 -21.94 10.77
C THR A 387 -17.44 -22.02 9.94
N LEU A 388 -17.36 -21.76 8.64
CA LEU A 388 -18.50 -21.80 7.73
C LEU A 388 -18.55 -23.17 7.03
N HIS A 389 -19.69 -23.87 7.14
CA HIS A 389 -19.89 -25.16 6.49
C HIS A 389 -20.96 -25.05 5.39
N GLY A 390 -20.59 -25.39 4.16
CA GLY A 390 -21.47 -25.37 3.00
C GLY A 390 -21.34 -26.60 2.12
N LYS A 391 -22.24 -26.69 1.12
CA LYS A 391 -22.35 -27.85 0.20
C LYS A 391 -21.01 -28.30 -0.39
N ASN A 392 -20.11 -27.37 -0.68
CA ASN A 392 -18.87 -27.64 -1.40
C ASN A 392 -17.65 -27.78 -0.49
N GLY A 393 -17.78 -27.58 0.83
CA GLY A 393 -16.65 -27.61 1.74
C GLY A 393 -16.87 -26.86 3.05
N THR A 394 -15.83 -26.83 3.87
CA THR A 394 -15.77 -26.13 5.15
C THR A 394 -14.60 -25.14 5.11
N SER A 395 -14.79 -23.91 5.57
CA SER A 395 -13.71 -22.94 5.65
C SER A 395 -12.68 -23.35 6.72
N GLN A 396 -11.47 -22.79 6.64
CA GLN A 396 -10.63 -22.63 7.83
C GLN A 396 -11.38 -21.87 8.94
N GLU A 397 -10.86 -21.88 10.17
CA GLU A 397 -11.41 -21.03 11.22
C GLU A 397 -11.15 -19.55 10.90
N LEU A 398 -12.21 -18.75 10.80
CA LEU A 398 -12.16 -17.36 10.41
C LEU A 398 -12.25 -16.47 11.65
N PRO A 399 -11.20 -15.68 11.97
CA PRO A 399 -11.30 -14.67 13.01
C PRO A 399 -12.28 -13.58 12.58
N LEU A 400 -13.17 -13.18 13.49
CA LEU A 400 -14.00 -12.00 13.32
C LEU A 400 -13.21 -10.74 13.72
N ASN A 401 -13.57 -9.59 13.17
CA ASN A 401 -12.93 -8.31 13.50
C ASN A 401 -11.39 -8.35 13.29
N SER A 402 -10.93 -9.05 12.26
CA SER A 402 -9.50 -9.29 11.97
C SER A 402 -8.70 -9.95 13.12
N GLY A 403 -9.37 -10.60 14.07
CA GLY A 403 -8.74 -11.21 15.24
C GLY A 403 -8.64 -10.28 16.45
N GLU A 404 -9.02 -9.00 16.31
CA GLU A 404 -9.03 -8.06 17.42
C GLU A 404 -10.23 -8.30 18.37
N PRO A 405 -10.04 -8.13 19.69
CA PRO A 405 -11.11 -8.31 20.67
C PRO A 405 -12.34 -7.46 20.37
N VAL A 406 -13.52 -8.02 20.63
CA VAL A 406 -14.81 -7.34 20.39
C VAL A 406 -15.54 -7.13 21.71
N THR A 407 -15.97 -5.89 21.99
CA THR A 407 -16.90 -5.64 23.09
C THR A 407 -18.30 -6.19 22.78
N MET A 408 -18.67 -7.25 23.48
CA MET A 408 -19.94 -7.96 23.34
C MET A 408 -20.95 -7.45 24.38
N VAL A 409 -22.06 -6.90 23.88
CA VAL A 409 -23.13 -6.33 24.71
C VAL A 409 -24.40 -7.19 24.58
N PRO A 410 -24.90 -7.82 25.66
CA PRO A 410 -26.13 -8.60 25.65
C PRO A 410 -27.33 -7.80 25.14
N GLY A 411 -28.12 -8.38 24.23
CA GLY A 411 -29.26 -7.72 23.59
C GLY A 411 -28.90 -6.96 22.31
N HIS A 412 -27.61 -6.63 22.11
CA HIS A 412 -27.12 -6.07 20.86
C HIS A 412 -26.69 -7.17 19.88
N HIS A 413 -26.38 -6.74 18.66
CA HIS A 413 -25.81 -7.59 17.63
C HIS A 413 -24.62 -6.86 17.02
N VAL A 414 -23.58 -7.60 16.66
CA VAL A 414 -22.42 -7.07 15.93
C VAL A 414 -22.38 -7.75 14.57
N ARG A 415 -21.86 -7.04 13.56
CA ARG A 415 -21.67 -7.54 12.21
C ARG A 415 -20.19 -7.43 11.85
N PHE A 416 -19.70 -8.47 11.19
CA PHE A 416 -18.33 -8.61 10.73
C PHE A 416 -18.33 -8.95 9.24
N LEU A 417 -17.31 -8.49 8.53
CA LEU A 417 -16.89 -9.10 7.27
C LEU A 417 -15.91 -10.24 7.59
N VAL A 418 -16.06 -11.36 6.88
CA VAL A 418 -15.02 -12.40 6.78
C VAL A 418 -14.89 -12.85 5.33
N THR A 419 -13.74 -13.40 5.00
CA THR A 419 -13.43 -13.92 3.66
C THR A 419 -13.09 -15.41 3.74
N SER A 420 -13.28 -16.13 2.64
CA SER A 420 -12.78 -17.50 2.46
C SER A 420 -12.13 -17.60 1.09
N HIS A 421 -11.06 -18.38 0.98
CA HIS A 421 -10.44 -18.68 -0.32
C HIS A 421 -11.32 -19.60 -1.18
N ASP A 422 -12.18 -20.41 -0.54
CA ASP A 422 -12.98 -21.44 -1.20
C ASP A 422 -14.44 -21.06 -1.44
N ARG A 423 -14.99 -21.57 -2.55
CA ARG A 423 -16.42 -21.44 -2.86
C ARG A 423 -17.24 -22.48 -2.09
N LEU A 424 -17.49 -22.22 -0.81
CA LEU A 424 -18.26 -23.10 0.11
C LEU A 424 -19.67 -23.49 -0.40
N GLY A 425 -20.23 -22.73 -1.33
CA GLY A 425 -21.55 -22.98 -1.90
C GLY A 425 -22.68 -22.60 -0.93
N ARG A 426 -23.77 -23.36 -0.91
CA ARG A 426 -24.88 -23.10 0.01
C ARG A 426 -24.51 -23.52 1.43
N LEU A 427 -24.48 -22.57 2.37
CA LEU A 427 -24.20 -22.84 3.77
C LEU A 427 -25.32 -23.64 4.44
N HIS A 428 -24.97 -24.60 5.30
CA HIS A 428 -25.93 -25.41 6.06
C HIS A 428 -25.71 -25.36 7.59
N SER A 429 -24.51 -25.00 8.05
CA SER A 429 -24.22 -24.77 9.47
C SER A 429 -23.03 -23.84 9.67
N VAL A 430 -22.91 -23.27 10.86
CA VAL A 430 -21.78 -22.43 11.30
C VAL A 430 -21.29 -22.95 12.65
N THR A 431 -19.99 -23.16 12.82
CA THR A 431 -19.39 -23.36 14.14
C THR A 431 -18.92 -22.02 14.68
N PHE A 432 -19.09 -21.76 15.97
CA PHE A 432 -18.69 -20.52 16.64
C PHE A 432 -17.88 -20.85 17.90
N ARG A 433 -16.81 -20.08 18.12
CA ARG A 433 -15.90 -20.18 19.27
C ARG A 433 -15.51 -18.78 19.75
N TRP A 434 -15.15 -18.63 21.02
CA TRP A 434 -14.65 -17.37 21.57
C TRP A 434 -13.59 -17.59 22.66
N ASP A 435 -12.64 -16.64 22.75
CA ASP A 435 -11.58 -16.58 23.76
C ASP A 435 -11.52 -15.19 24.43
N ASP A 436 -10.71 -15.05 25.48
CA ASP A 436 -10.52 -13.77 26.18
C ASP A 436 -9.59 -12.84 25.38
N SER A 437 -9.61 -11.55 25.72
CA SER A 437 -8.67 -10.55 25.21
C SER A 437 -7.21 -10.84 25.61
N GLU A 438 -6.97 -11.30 26.84
CA GLU A 438 -5.62 -11.46 27.42
C GLU A 438 -5.01 -12.85 27.27
N SER A 439 -5.79 -13.90 26.95
CA SER A 439 -5.24 -15.27 26.87
C SER A 439 -4.54 -15.57 25.54
N ALA A 440 -3.42 -14.88 25.31
CA ALA A 440 -2.38 -15.24 24.37
C ALA A 440 -1.09 -15.54 25.13
N SER A 441 -1.11 -16.54 26.01
CA SER A 441 0.09 -17.09 26.64
C SER A 441 0.14 -18.61 26.50
N GLN A 442 0.98 -19.04 25.54
CA GLN A 442 1.55 -20.37 25.38
C GLN A 442 0.65 -21.46 24.74
N ASN A 443 1.04 -21.75 23.49
CA ASN A 443 0.70 -22.85 22.59
C ASN A 443 -0.62 -22.79 21.79
N ASP A 444 -0.44 -23.04 20.49
CA ASP A 444 -1.41 -23.27 19.41
C ASP A 444 -2.21 -22.07 18.88
N GLY A 445 -1.63 -20.87 19.00
CA GLY A 445 -1.87 -19.77 18.05
C GLY A 445 -0.60 -19.47 17.27
N PHE A 446 -0.62 -19.60 15.93
CA PHE A 446 0.48 -19.17 15.06
C PHE A 446 0.65 -17.65 15.17
N SER A 447 1.74 -17.21 15.81
CA SER A 447 2.10 -15.79 15.90
C SER A 447 3.06 -15.40 14.79
N LEU A 448 2.82 -14.25 14.14
CA LEU A 448 3.76 -13.63 13.20
C LEU A 448 5.14 -13.33 13.82
N TRP A 449 5.24 -13.30 15.17
CA TRP A 449 6.50 -13.11 15.88
C TRP A 449 7.31 -14.40 16.10
N ASP A 450 6.70 -15.59 16.05
CA ASP A 450 7.41 -16.86 16.29
C ASP A 450 8.34 -17.26 15.13
N LEU A 451 8.09 -16.70 13.93
CA LEU A 451 9.00 -16.79 12.78
C LEU A 451 10.32 -16.02 12.98
N TRP A 452 10.37 -15.08 13.91
CA TRP A 452 11.53 -14.23 14.20
C TRP A 452 12.28 -14.61 15.49
N GLY A 453 11.73 -15.54 16.30
CA GLY A 453 12.18 -15.81 17.67
C GLY A 453 13.30 -16.86 17.86
N LYS A 454 13.67 -17.66 16.85
CA LYS A 454 14.62 -18.80 17.01
C LYS A 454 15.69 -18.94 15.91
N ARG A 455 16.62 -17.99 15.86
CA ARG A 455 18.04 -18.29 15.53
C ARG A 455 18.98 -17.65 16.55
N ARG A 456 19.31 -18.40 17.60
CA ARG A 456 20.36 -18.03 18.56
C ARG A 456 21.73 -18.07 17.86
N LYS A 457 22.45 -16.95 17.96
CA LYS A 457 23.91 -16.80 18.03
C LYS A 457 24.76 -17.88 17.34
N ARG A 458 25.36 -17.52 16.20
CA ARG A 458 26.79 -17.77 15.94
C ARG A 458 27.40 -16.51 15.32
N ASP A 459 28.66 -16.24 15.67
CA ASP A 459 29.41 -15.06 15.24
C ASP A 459 29.43 -14.88 13.72
N LEU A 460 29.10 -13.66 13.28
CA LEU A 460 29.75 -13.04 12.13
C LEU A 460 29.93 -11.54 12.40
N ARG A 461 31.19 -11.10 12.44
CA ARG A 461 31.55 -9.68 12.32
C ARG A 461 31.55 -9.32 10.83
N GLY A 462 31.21 -8.08 10.48
CA GLY A 462 31.57 -7.49 9.20
C GLY A 462 30.40 -6.92 8.40
N ASP A 463 30.16 -5.62 8.56
CA ASP A 463 29.26 -4.84 7.71
C ASP A 463 29.85 -4.70 6.29
N ASP A 464 29.48 -5.59 5.36
CA ASP A 464 29.67 -5.37 3.92
C ASP A 464 28.76 -6.22 3.00
N ALA A 465 28.10 -7.27 3.51
CA ALA A 465 27.37 -8.25 2.70
C ALA A 465 26.13 -7.70 1.95
N VAL A 466 25.55 -6.58 2.38
CA VAL A 466 24.35 -5.99 1.73
C VAL A 466 24.69 -5.35 0.38
N PHE A 467 25.92 -4.84 0.20
CA PHE A 467 26.33 -4.18 -1.04
C PHE A 467 26.79 -5.17 -2.12
N GLU A 468 27.42 -6.29 -1.76
CA GLU A 468 27.69 -7.36 -2.75
C GLU A 468 26.41 -8.04 -3.24
N ALA A 469 25.36 -8.15 -2.43
CA ALA A 469 24.06 -8.66 -2.88
C ALA A 469 23.40 -7.79 -3.97
N PHE A 470 23.64 -6.47 -3.93
CA PHE A 470 23.17 -5.52 -4.96
C PHE A 470 23.89 -5.74 -6.30
N VAL A 471 25.23 -5.77 -6.27
CA VAL A 471 26.06 -5.98 -7.48
C VAL A 471 25.84 -7.38 -8.08
N ARG A 472 25.69 -8.40 -7.23
CA ARG A 472 25.59 -9.81 -7.65
C ARG A 472 24.19 -10.24 -8.10
N LYS A 473 23.16 -9.41 -7.92
CA LYS A 473 21.80 -9.69 -8.43
C LYS A 473 21.47 -8.92 -9.71
N TYR A 474 22.09 -7.76 -9.93
CA TYR A 474 21.84 -6.91 -11.10
C TYR A 474 23.02 -6.78 -12.07
N GLY A 475 24.21 -7.28 -11.72
CA GLY A 475 25.34 -7.39 -12.65
C GLY A 475 25.19 -8.51 -13.69
N ASP A 476 24.50 -9.59 -13.34
CA ASP A 476 24.36 -10.79 -14.17
C ASP A 476 23.23 -10.69 -15.23
N VAL A 477 22.52 -9.55 -15.31
CA VAL A 477 21.44 -9.30 -16.29
C VAL A 477 21.95 -8.57 -17.55
N ILE A 478 23.24 -8.19 -17.59
CA ILE A 478 23.91 -7.61 -18.77
C ILE A 478 24.83 -8.66 -19.43
N ALA A 479 24.32 -9.87 -19.67
CA ALA A 479 24.95 -10.86 -20.54
C ALA A 479 24.00 -12.04 -20.88
N ASP A 480 23.14 -11.89 -21.89
CA ASP A 480 22.71 -13.07 -22.66
C ASP A 480 22.38 -12.75 -24.12
N VAL A 481 23.42 -12.66 -24.96
CA VAL A 481 23.34 -13.01 -26.39
C VAL A 481 24.72 -13.55 -26.81
N THR A 482 24.89 -14.88 -26.88
CA THR A 482 25.24 -15.64 -28.10
C THR A 482 25.59 -17.09 -27.78
N SER A 483 25.18 -17.96 -28.68
CA SER A 483 25.51 -19.37 -28.80
C SER A 483 27.01 -19.71 -28.77
N GLY A 484 27.34 -20.87 -28.18
CA GLY A 484 28.37 -21.77 -28.72
C GLY A 484 29.79 -21.64 -28.16
N ASP A 485 30.34 -22.81 -27.81
CA ASP A 485 31.75 -23.16 -27.64
C ASP A 485 32.44 -23.01 -26.27
N GLU A 486 33.27 -24.02 -25.97
CA GLU A 486 33.99 -24.18 -24.70
C GLU A 486 35.18 -23.21 -24.58
N ALA A 487 35.29 -22.49 -23.45
CA ALA A 487 36.54 -21.78 -23.10
C ALA A 487 36.87 -21.82 -21.59
N ARG A 488 38.12 -22.20 -21.29
CA ARG A 488 38.66 -22.38 -19.93
C ARG A 488 38.70 -21.08 -19.11
N MET A 489 38.32 -21.18 -17.83
CA MET A 489 38.62 -20.16 -16.82
C MET A 489 40.14 -19.89 -16.69
N ARG A 490 40.53 -18.61 -16.75
CA ARG A 490 41.78 -18.10 -16.15
C ARG A 490 41.43 -17.06 -15.08
N LYS A 491 41.96 -17.23 -13.86
CA LYS A 491 41.79 -16.28 -12.76
C LYS A 491 42.55 -14.98 -13.06
N TYR A 492 41.88 -13.84 -12.90
CA TYR A 492 42.53 -12.53 -12.84
C TYR A 492 42.54 -12.02 -11.39
N THR A 493 43.71 -11.63 -10.88
CA THR A 493 43.89 -11.11 -9.52
C THR A 493 43.68 -9.60 -9.46
N ARG A 494 42.89 -9.12 -8.49
CA ARG A 494 42.70 -7.68 -8.22
C ARG A 494 44.00 -7.02 -7.72
N PRO A 495 44.38 -5.82 -8.22
CA PRO A 495 45.29 -4.92 -7.52
C PRO A 495 44.61 -4.32 -6.27
N ARG A 496 45.40 -3.99 -5.24
CA ARG A 496 44.92 -3.34 -4.00
C ARG A 496 45.04 -1.82 -4.11
N GLY A 497 44.07 -1.08 -3.57
CA GLY A 497 44.30 0.29 -3.09
C GLY A 497 43.42 1.41 -3.66
N VAL A 498 42.12 1.42 -3.36
CA VAL A 498 41.29 2.64 -3.38
C VAL A 498 40.44 2.66 -2.10
N LYS A 499 40.47 3.76 -1.35
CA LYS A 499 39.61 3.94 -0.16
C LYS A 499 38.21 4.38 -0.59
N ARG A 500 37.19 3.82 0.06
CA ARG A 500 35.76 4.14 -0.14
C ARG A 500 35.49 5.54 0.44
N ASN A 501 35.11 6.52 -0.39
CA ASN A 501 34.68 7.84 0.09
C ASN A 501 33.20 7.80 0.51
N ASP A 502 32.85 8.45 1.62
CA ASP A 502 31.48 8.49 2.17
C ASP A 502 30.49 9.33 1.34
N SER A 503 30.95 9.97 0.26
CA SER A 503 30.15 10.75 -0.69
C SER A 503 28.90 10.00 -1.19
N ASN A 504 29.03 8.69 -1.47
CA ASN A 504 27.93 7.88 -2.00
C ASN A 504 26.86 7.58 -0.94
N LYS A 505 27.20 7.58 0.35
CA LYS A 505 26.22 7.41 1.44
C LYS A 505 25.40 8.68 1.63
N LEU A 506 26.04 9.86 1.56
CA LEU A 506 25.31 11.13 1.60
C LEU A 506 24.36 11.27 0.41
N MET A 507 24.79 10.93 -0.81
CA MET A 507 23.90 11.00 -1.98
C MET A 507 22.68 10.09 -1.86
N ALA A 508 22.83 8.86 -1.35
CA ALA A 508 21.70 7.96 -1.12
C ALA A 508 20.74 8.49 -0.04
N LEU A 509 21.26 9.05 1.07
CA LEU A 509 20.44 9.66 2.11
C LEU A 509 19.73 10.94 1.63
N GLN A 510 20.39 11.71 0.77
CA GLN A 510 19.86 12.94 0.18
C GLN A 510 18.80 12.66 -0.90
N ALA A 511 18.98 11.59 -1.69
CA ALA A 511 17.95 11.09 -2.61
C ALA A 511 16.66 10.70 -1.87
N VAL A 512 16.80 9.98 -0.75
CA VAL A 512 15.69 9.70 0.18
C VAL A 512 15.08 11.02 0.67
N LEU A 513 15.86 11.89 1.31
CA LEU A 513 15.33 13.12 1.92
C LEU A 513 14.68 14.10 0.92
N GLN A 514 15.11 14.14 -0.34
CA GLN A 514 14.49 14.97 -1.38
C GLN A 514 13.16 14.40 -1.90
N VAL A 515 12.97 13.08 -1.88
CA VAL A 515 11.66 12.44 -2.12
C VAL A 515 10.68 12.76 -0.97
N TYR A 516 11.17 12.94 0.27
CA TYR A 516 10.33 13.16 1.46
C TYR A 516 10.23 14.60 1.96
N HIS A 517 10.82 15.62 1.31
CA HIS A 517 10.60 17.04 1.66
C HIS A 517 10.94 18.02 0.51
N PRO A 518 9.95 18.46 -0.30
CA PRO A 518 10.21 19.32 -1.46
C PRO A 518 10.64 20.76 -1.14
N PHE A 519 10.60 21.19 0.13
CA PHE A 519 10.84 22.59 0.53
C PHE A 519 12.17 22.86 1.26
N ILE A 520 13.05 21.87 1.44
CA ILE A 520 14.33 22.06 2.14
C ILE A 520 15.52 22.01 1.17
N SER A 521 15.93 23.19 0.68
CA SER A 521 17.19 23.35 -0.07
C SER A 521 18.40 23.47 0.89
N LEU A 522 18.94 22.34 1.31
CA LEU A 522 20.24 22.29 2.00
C LEU A 522 21.39 22.34 0.99
N LYS A 523 21.91 23.55 0.72
CA LYS A 523 23.20 23.73 0.01
C LYS A 523 24.37 23.46 0.97
N LEU A 524 24.92 22.25 0.93
CA LEU A 524 26.25 21.98 1.48
C LEU A 524 27.30 22.43 0.45
N GLN A 525 27.95 23.57 0.71
CA GLN A 525 29.17 23.96 -0.01
C GLN A 525 30.36 23.25 0.63
N ASP A 526 31.08 22.45 -0.17
CA ASP A 526 32.32 21.82 0.24
C ASP A 526 33.45 22.87 0.30
N LYS A 527 33.81 23.30 1.52
CA LYS A 527 34.93 24.22 1.75
C LYS A 527 36.16 23.45 2.21
N GLY A 528 36.97 23.03 1.24
CA GLY A 528 38.30 22.49 1.50
C GLY A 528 39.15 23.48 2.30
N GLY A 529 39.66 23.05 3.45
CA GLY A 529 40.49 23.85 4.36
C GLY A 529 41.58 22.99 4.97
N ILE A 530 42.80 23.15 4.48
CA ILE A 530 43.98 22.42 4.94
C ILE A 530 44.42 22.97 6.30
N TRP A 531 44.58 22.09 7.29
CA TRP A 531 45.52 22.31 8.39
C TRP A 531 46.31 21.04 8.69
N ASN A 532 47.63 21.20 8.73
CA ASN A 532 48.61 20.16 8.94
C ASN A 532 49.61 20.69 9.95
N THR A 533 49.79 20.04 11.11
CA THR A 533 51.05 20.05 11.89
C THR A 533 51.00 19.11 13.11
N THR A 534 51.93 18.15 13.14
CA THR A 534 52.82 17.72 14.27
C THR A 534 52.31 17.67 15.72
N SER A 535 52.75 16.77 16.63
CA SER A 535 53.44 15.46 16.68
C SER A 535 54.05 15.31 18.10
N LYS A 536 54.35 14.06 18.53
CA LYS A 536 55.05 13.54 19.74
C LYS A 536 54.14 12.56 20.50
N ILE A 537 54.35 11.23 20.53
CA ILE A 537 55.53 10.36 20.79
C ILE A 537 55.81 10.24 22.30
N ASP A 538 55.53 9.03 22.82
CA ASP A 538 56.08 8.28 23.98
C ASP A 538 56.15 8.99 25.35
N ASP A 539 56.23 8.30 26.51
CA ASP A 539 56.78 6.96 26.79
C ASP A 539 56.09 6.26 28.00
N SER A 540 56.79 5.33 28.67
CA SER A 540 56.22 4.15 29.34
C SER A 540 56.57 3.94 30.84
N VAL A 541 55.92 2.93 31.47
CA VAL A 541 56.33 2.13 32.66
C VAL A 541 56.08 2.63 34.11
N ASP A 542 55.53 1.69 34.92
CA ASP A 542 55.49 1.45 36.39
C ASP A 542 55.42 2.54 37.49
N GLY A 543 54.73 2.19 38.60
CA GLY A 543 55.44 2.17 39.89
C GLY A 543 54.92 2.93 41.13
N THR A 544 53.86 2.44 41.79
CA THR A 544 53.68 2.41 43.27
C THR A 544 53.48 3.69 44.14
N THR A 545 52.77 3.50 45.27
CA THR A 545 52.68 4.35 46.52
C THR A 545 52.00 5.74 46.45
N ARG A 546 51.32 6.27 47.51
CA ARG A 546 50.55 5.73 48.68
C ARG A 546 49.84 6.93 49.38
N HIS A 547 48.91 6.66 50.33
CA HIS A 547 48.32 7.60 51.32
C HIS A 547 47.31 8.66 50.78
N ASP A 548 46.24 9.08 51.51
CA ASP A 548 45.64 8.57 52.75
C ASP A 548 44.16 9.05 52.95
N ASP A 549 43.59 8.70 54.11
CA ASP A 549 42.35 9.17 54.76
C ASP A 549 40.99 8.62 54.23
N VAL A 550 40.27 7.68 54.87
CA VAL A 550 39.86 7.44 56.29
C VAL A 550 38.55 8.14 56.69
N MET A 551 37.47 7.35 56.90
CA MET A 551 36.80 7.31 58.21
C MET A 551 35.87 6.11 58.49
N HIS A 552 35.82 5.78 59.79
CA HIS A 552 35.31 4.57 60.45
C HIS A 552 34.85 4.94 61.89
N ILE A 553 34.05 4.18 62.66
CA ILE A 553 33.52 2.81 62.50
C ILE A 553 32.12 2.66 63.13
N ASN A 554 31.56 1.44 63.13
CA ASN A 554 30.37 0.99 63.88
C ASN A 554 30.31 1.39 65.38
N GLY A 555 29.12 1.26 65.97
CA GLY A 555 28.95 1.07 67.42
C GLY A 555 27.96 -0.06 67.74
N SER A 556 28.39 -1.06 68.52
CA SER A 556 27.57 -2.20 68.97
C SER A 556 27.60 -2.37 70.51
N LYS A 557 26.50 -2.87 71.07
CA LYS A 557 26.23 -3.40 72.44
C LYS A 557 24.72 -3.77 72.44
N GLY A 558 24.19 -4.79 73.12
CA GLY A 558 24.72 -5.74 74.10
C GLY A 558 23.66 -5.92 75.22
N GLY A 559 23.02 -7.09 75.34
CA GLY A 559 21.92 -7.33 76.31
C GLY A 559 21.47 -8.80 76.34
N ASN A 560 21.04 -9.31 77.52
CA ASN A 560 21.08 -10.75 77.84
C ASN A 560 19.91 -11.19 78.76
N LYS A 561 19.36 -12.42 78.60
CA LYS A 561 18.86 -13.40 79.64
C LYS A 561 17.58 -14.24 79.33
N HIS A 562 17.68 -15.55 79.62
CA HIS A 562 16.73 -16.59 80.16
C HIS A 562 15.24 -16.66 79.71
N HIS A 563 14.63 -17.81 79.35
CA HIS A 563 14.49 -19.13 80.04
C HIS A 563 14.02 -20.22 79.01
N SER A 564 14.58 -21.43 78.94
CA SER A 564 14.29 -22.68 79.70
C SER A 564 13.08 -23.57 79.28
N ARG A 565 13.37 -24.64 78.52
CA ARG A 565 12.79 -26.02 78.53
C ARG A 565 11.27 -26.27 78.54
N ARG A 566 10.80 -27.13 77.61
CA ARG A 566 10.56 -28.59 77.85
C ARG A 566 10.28 -29.38 76.55
N HIS A 567 10.55 -30.69 76.59
CA HIS A 567 10.20 -31.67 75.55
C HIS A 567 8.73 -32.11 75.64
N GLY A 568 8.22 -32.67 74.53
CA GLY A 568 6.98 -33.44 74.45
C GLY A 568 6.76 -33.94 73.03
N GLU A 569 7.16 -35.18 72.76
CA GLU A 569 6.72 -35.92 71.57
C GLU A 569 5.29 -36.39 71.79
N ASP A 570 4.45 -36.38 70.74
CA ASP A 570 3.42 -37.40 70.53
C ASP A 570 2.83 -37.26 69.12
N GLY A 571 2.71 -38.40 68.42
CA GLY A 571 2.15 -38.47 67.06
C GLY A 571 0.75 -39.07 67.07
N ALA A 572 -0.20 -38.49 66.32
CA ALA A 572 -1.50 -39.09 66.08
C ALA A 572 -2.01 -38.83 64.65
N LEU A 573 -2.45 -39.90 63.99
CA LEU A 573 -3.05 -39.86 62.65
C LEU A 573 -4.33 -39.02 62.62
N LEU A 574 -4.50 -38.18 61.60
CA LEU A 574 -5.81 -37.60 61.24
C LEU A 574 -6.17 -37.86 59.78
N LYS A 575 -7.39 -38.38 59.61
CA LYS A 575 -7.96 -38.91 58.36
C LYS A 575 -8.20 -37.81 57.33
N THR A 576 -7.81 -38.04 56.08
CA THR A 576 -8.08 -37.13 54.96
C THR A 576 -9.49 -37.33 54.39
N THR A 577 -10.41 -36.42 54.69
CA THR A 577 -11.70 -36.31 53.99
C THR A 577 -11.58 -35.46 52.72
N PRO A 578 -11.99 -35.94 51.53
CA PRO A 578 -11.97 -35.14 50.31
C PRO A 578 -13.27 -34.34 50.15
N ARG A 579 -13.15 -33.02 49.85
CA ARG A 579 -13.99 -32.22 48.92
C ARG A 579 -13.91 -30.71 49.23
N ARG A 580 -13.03 -30.00 48.51
CA ARG A 580 -13.35 -28.64 48.06
C ARG A 580 -13.66 -28.70 46.57
N ARG A 581 -14.95 -28.67 46.22
CA ARG A 581 -15.35 -28.34 44.84
C ARG A 581 -14.89 -26.90 44.58
N HIS A 582 -13.92 -26.71 43.68
CA HIS A 582 -13.67 -25.37 43.14
C HIS A 582 -14.96 -24.85 42.53
N ARG A 583 -15.50 -23.77 43.10
CA ARG A 583 -16.66 -23.06 42.58
C ARG A 583 -16.19 -22.30 41.33
N ARG A 584 -16.13 -22.99 40.19
CA ARG A 584 -15.77 -22.41 38.89
C ARG A 584 -16.66 -21.21 38.62
N SER A 585 -16.05 -20.11 38.19
CA SER A 585 -16.75 -18.84 38.00
C SER A 585 -17.77 -18.92 36.86
N GLU A 586 -18.91 -18.23 37.01
CA GLU A 586 -19.86 -18.03 35.91
C GLU A 586 -19.40 -16.92 34.94
N SER A 587 -18.21 -16.32 35.18
CA SER A 587 -17.57 -15.36 34.28
C SER A 587 -17.22 -15.90 32.90
N ASP A 588 -17.25 -17.23 32.68
CA ASP A 588 -16.62 -17.84 31.51
C ASP A 588 -17.65 -18.37 30.48
N VAL A 589 -18.89 -17.84 30.51
CA VAL A 589 -20.03 -18.33 29.72
C VAL A 589 -20.66 -17.23 28.87
N MET A 590 -20.82 -17.51 27.57
CA MET A 590 -21.47 -16.64 26.60
C MET A 590 -22.81 -17.22 26.13
N HIS A 591 -23.71 -16.32 25.71
CA HIS A 591 -25.03 -16.64 25.17
C HIS A 591 -25.25 -16.00 23.79
N VAL A 592 -25.20 -16.81 22.74
CA VAL A 592 -25.51 -16.41 21.35
C VAL A 592 -26.87 -17.00 20.97
N ARG A 593 -27.87 -16.16 20.65
CA ARG A 593 -29.20 -16.64 20.21
C ARG A 593 -29.17 -17.17 18.77
N LYS A 594 -28.54 -16.42 17.88
CA LYS A 594 -28.69 -16.57 16.44
C LYS A 594 -27.47 -15.99 15.73
N ILE A 595 -26.96 -16.73 14.77
CA ILE A 595 -25.95 -16.25 13.82
C ILE A 595 -26.65 -16.10 12.47
N ARG A 596 -26.52 -14.93 11.85
CA ARG A 596 -26.98 -14.68 10.49
C ARG A 596 -25.77 -14.55 9.59
N VAL A 597 -25.68 -15.35 8.54
CA VAL A 597 -24.63 -15.20 7.51
C VAL A 597 -25.27 -14.75 6.21
N LYS A 598 -24.58 -13.90 5.45
CA LYS A 598 -24.94 -13.54 4.08
C LYS A 598 -23.73 -13.68 3.17
N SER A 599 -23.83 -14.47 2.10
CA SER A 599 -22.79 -14.52 1.05
C SER A 599 -22.86 -13.28 0.16
N GLY A 600 -21.71 -12.76 -0.22
CA GLY A 600 -21.56 -11.68 -1.18
C GLY A 600 -21.84 -12.13 -2.63
N GLU A 601 -21.57 -13.39 -2.94
CA GLU A 601 -21.63 -13.97 -4.28
C GLU A 601 -23.06 -14.37 -4.62
N SER A 602 -23.69 -15.20 -3.78
CA SER A 602 -25.08 -15.66 -3.98
C SER A 602 -26.12 -14.67 -3.50
N GLN A 603 -25.73 -13.71 -2.66
CA GLN A 603 -26.63 -12.79 -1.93
C GLN A 603 -27.65 -13.51 -1.00
N GLU A 604 -27.62 -14.83 -0.88
CA GLU A 604 -28.44 -15.61 0.05
C GLU A 604 -28.09 -15.21 1.49
N SER A 605 -29.11 -15.08 2.34
CA SER A 605 -28.93 -14.75 3.75
C SER A 605 -29.63 -15.81 4.60
N LEU A 606 -28.85 -16.51 5.41
CA LEU A 606 -29.28 -17.65 6.20
C LEU A 606 -29.16 -17.36 7.69
N HIS A 607 -29.91 -18.15 8.46
CA HIS A 607 -30.10 -18.00 9.88
C HIS A 607 -29.80 -19.33 10.57
N PHE A 608 -28.91 -19.29 11.55
CA PHE A 608 -28.42 -20.45 12.26
C PHE A 608 -28.66 -20.33 13.77
N CYS A 609 -29.13 -21.41 14.37
CA CYS A 609 -29.58 -21.54 15.76
C CYS A 609 -28.91 -22.80 16.37
N ALA A 610 -28.65 -22.78 17.68
CA ALA A 610 -28.09 -23.95 18.37
C ALA A 610 -29.08 -25.12 18.32
N ASP A 611 -28.61 -26.28 17.85
CA ASP A 611 -29.43 -27.47 17.62
C ASP A 611 -30.70 -27.23 16.78
N GLY A 612 -30.66 -26.24 15.86
CA GLY A 612 -31.78 -25.87 14.99
C GLY A 612 -32.92 -25.10 15.66
N ARG A 613 -33.03 -25.07 16.99
CA ARG A 613 -34.20 -24.51 17.70
C ARG A 613 -34.02 -23.03 18.07
N GLU A 614 -34.87 -22.13 17.55
CA GLU A 614 -34.73 -20.67 17.81
C GLU A 614 -34.89 -20.27 19.29
N HIS A 615 -35.58 -21.07 20.11
CA HIS A 615 -35.74 -20.80 21.54
C HIS A 615 -34.57 -21.29 22.42
N ARG A 616 -33.66 -22.14 21.90
CA ARG A 616 -32.50 -22.62 22.67
C ARG A 616 -31.40 -21.55 22.66
N ILE A 617 -30.98 -21.13 23.84
CA ILE A 617 -29.83 -20.23 24.01
C ILE A 617 -28.71 -21.07 24.63
N PRO A 618 -27.67 -21.47 23.87
CA PRO A 618 -26.56 -22.25 24.42
C PRO A 618 -25.82 -21.44 25.49
N GLN A 619 -25.21 -22.17 26.42
CA GLN A 619 -24.12 -21.68 27.25
C GLN A 619 -22.84 -22.08 26.52
N ILE A 620 -22.11 -21.11 25.98
CA ILE A 620 -20.87 -21.34 25.23
C ILE A 620 -19.71 -20.95 26.14
N ARG A 621 -18.94 -21.92 26.61
CA ARG A 621 -17.76 -21.65 27.42
C ARG A 621 -16.64 -21.08 26.56
N LYS A 622 -15.70 -20.39 27.20
CA LYS A 622 -14.43 -19.98 26.57
C LYS A 622 -13.75 -21.21 25.93
N GLY A 623 -13.26 -21.06 24.70
CA GLY A 623 -12.64 -22.13 23.91
C GLY A 623 -13.61 -23.20 23.38
N GLU A 624 -14.90 -23.16 23.71
CA GLU A 624 -15.88 -24.16 23.28
C GLU A 624 -16.37 -23.90 21.85
N CYS A 625 -16.15 -24.87 20.95
CA CYS A 625 -16.75 -24.89 19.62
C CYS A 625 -18.22 -25.32 19.68
N VAL A 626 -19.15 -24.40 19.43
CA VAL A 626 -20.59 -24.70 19.38
C VAL A 626 -21.12 -24.58 17.96
N ARG A 627 -21.79 -25.64 17.49
CA ARG A 627 -22.36 -25.72 16.14
C ARG A 627 -23.79 -25.16 16.10
N PHE A 628 -24.03 -24.26 15.16
CA PHE A 628 -25.32 -23.68 14.84
C PHE A 628 -25.80 -24.26 13.50
N SER A 629 -26.91 -24.98 13.53
CA SER A 629 -27.60 -25.50 12.34
C SER A 629 -28.63 -24.50 11.84
N ARG A 630 -29.14 -24.66 10.62
CA ARG A 630 -30.23 -23.81 10.08
C ARG A 630 -31.39 -23.77 11.09
N CYS A 631 -31.89 -22.57 11.41
CA CYS A 631 -33.03 -22.45 12.32
C CYS A 631 -34.28 -23.07 11.70
N GLU A 632 -34.91 -23.99 12.42
CA GLU A 632 -36.30 -24.41 12.20
C GLU A 632 -37.22 -23.32 12.73
N GLY A 633 -38.36 -23.15 12.06
CA GLY A 633 -39.33 -22.06 12.31
C GLY A 633 -40.34 -22.38 13.40
#